data_AF-A0A5C1AHL1-F1
#
_entry.id   AF-A0A5C1AHL1-F1
#
_cell.length_a   1.000
_cell.length_b   1.000
_cell.length_c   1.000
_cell.angle_alpha   90.00
_cell.angle_beta   90.00
_cell.angle_gamma   90.00
#
_symmetry.space_group_name_H-M   'P 1'
#
loop_
_entity.id
_entity.type
_entity.pdbx_description
1 polymer ?
#
loop_
_entity_poly.entity_id
_entity_poly.type
_entity_poly.pdbx_seq_one_letter_code
_entity_poly.pdbx_strand_id
1 'polypeptide(L)'
;MPDEIQQGLSTYPGVIGFESVSYAVEHGKTPGRVIATSRFPPVGVASGGDFVITDGQRSLTVRDCKYQRLETEVSNDGTGGWLWTLYFLDRGWRWQTGKMSGHYNQRDTRGNLKPRTVKTFTQMAELCLKEMGEKKWDIDFPDGVTMSQVANVPDNPAPGQTTPPTSTNPEIVWDHRVPLDCLLDLCDRAGRRFMRCPVRDIVVIKRPGDGAALPASPRFISVADGLDATTTPPGVGVYGGLAMFQMRLKLVPVGLEWDGRYVPIDELSYRPKRKPQPGRYRVTFTGDFDAVYAKVNGQELGTLDPADPFNAAAAAAWLVDQIANNPALQGTVTATGGGGAVDIAGTVNGQAIDLVFNSYPIVGDAGTGFTVEQIDRPIKSAWDGTPVPVFCDVEPTDRLDYLQAQTLAAQSVFRCYRVADEDVSSGAREKTPDRPGSTLTIDPDLYDDALSYVVVVNGVMFQTVGQESAAGAIADLAAQITAYTGLAAQVTAAVDPTTGGLRITGVNDGPAPTVVITSGEAAGGASAAPIPAQPPQPAASKPIFVPYYGPVKNRDQIVLLTEKVEQVVPEKPNPDVLAAAGSPGVAGLPAPQADTYFGYSRGQQPTVYGAICNGIERGIFHPAGLRGNCPGDRRVRVPFVVDPVGQMIVFDTPVYYEKKVGGEKDQDWVYVAANLVLETAVNVLENDTYGPLRYLRWVQFGKPEPGSDNRDRNMEVDFSKYGIKNTPIKNVKLPRRRENIGTSDVPVKGVEWYPHEADVVYACIGDYTYDAKADRHTLGGVRTAPDDVSAKVADYYLLGHLLEHELIDAQTARYRGQELIPLDGAIQHVSWSLPGEVVTTASRNSSHGANPLTYPQRRRAENLDADPERAAFNRVSRAADGLLNGIAAAGTYVARLINGRR
;
A
#
# COMPACT_ATOMS: atom_id res chain seq x y z
N MET A 1 50.70 8.76 -51.47
CA MET A 1 50.92 7.45 -52.14
C MET A 1 49.56 7.01 -52.67
N PRO A 2 49.46 6.53 -53.91
CA PRO A 2 48.16 6.11 -54.44
C PRO A 2 47.66 4.92 -53.62
N ASP A 3 46.37 4.95 -53.29
CA ASP A 3 45.62 3.88 -52.66
C ASP A 3 45.86 2.57 -53.42
N GLU A 4 46.80 1.74 -52.97
CA GLU A 4 46.89 0.35 -53.41
C GLU A 4 45.53 -0.28 -53.13
N ILE A 5 44.85 -0.75 -54.18
CA ILE A 5 43.61 -1.50 -54.06
C ILE A 5 43.95 -2.74 -53.22
N GLN A 6 43.59 -2.69 -51.95
CA GLN A 6 43.79 -3.80 -51.02
C GLN A 6 42.84 -4.93 -51.43
N GLN A 7 43.41 -5.99 -52.01
CA GLN A 7 42.66 -7.19 -52.30
C GLN A 7 42.37 -7.91 -50.98
N GLY A 8 41.10 -7.84 -50.56
CA GLY A 8 40.64 -8.61 -49.41
C GLY A 8 40.70 -10.11 -49.68
N LEU A 9 41.30 -10.86 -48.77
CA LEU A 9 41.29 -12.31 -48.76
C LEU A 9 40.46 -12.80 -47.58
N SER A 10 39.74 -13.90 -47.78
CA SER A 10 39.05 -14.58 -46.69
C SER A 10 39.16 -16.09 -46.83
N THR A 11 39.22 -16.77 -45.69
CA THR A 11 39.44 -18.22 -45.63
C THR A 11 38.59 -18.86 -44.55
N TYR A 12 38.12 -20.07 -44.85
CA TYR A 12 37.46 -20.97 -43.90
C TYR A 12 37.85 -22.42 -44.23
N PRO A 13 38.08 -23.30 -43.25
CA PRO A 13 38.48 -24.68 -43.51
C PRO A 13 37.49 -25.43 -44.42
N GLY A 14 37.99 -25.95 -45.55
CA GLY A 14 37.18 -26.68 -46.54
C GLY A 14 36.47 -25.80 -47.58
N VAL A 15 36.74 -24.50 -47.63
CA VAL A 15 36.23 -23.60 -48.67
C VAL A 15 37.38 -22.84 -49.33
N ILE A 16 37.48 -22.95 -50.65
CA ILE A 16 38.55 -22.31 -51.43
C ILE A 16 38.00 -21.04 -52.04
N GLY A 17 38.45 -19.89 -51.52
CA GLY A 17 38.12 -18.58 -52.06
C GLY A 17 36.66 -18.18 -51.84
N PHE A 18 36.46 -17.00 -51.27
CA PHE A 18 35.16 -16.35 -51.27
C PHE A 18 35.19 -15.21 -52.27
N GLU A 19 34.11 -15.11 -53.05
CA GLU A 19 33.81 -13.90 -53.81
C GLU A 19 33.40 -12.86 -52.79
N SER A 20 32.30 -13.04 -52.06
CA SER A 20 31.86 -12.12 -51.01
C SER A 20 31.91 -12.64 -49.60
N VAL A 21 32.12 -11.76 -48.64
CA VAL A 21 31.99 -12.02 -47.21
C VAL A 21 31.40 -10.78 -46.56
N SER A 22 30.32 -10.94 -45.82
CA SER A 22 29.79 -9.96 -44.87
C SER A 22 29.78 -10.59 -43.49
N TYR A 23 30.43 -9.96 -42.52
CA TYR A 23 30.33 -10.35 -41.12
C TYR A 23 29.67 -9.23 -40.34
N ALA A 24 28.61 -9.54 -39.61
CA ALA A 24 27.88 -8.60 -38.76
C ALA A 24 27.78 -9.13 -37.33
N VAL A 25 28.02 -8.25 -36.36
CA VAL A 25 27.89 -8.53 -34.93
C VAL A 25 27.14 -7.40 -34.23
N GLU A 26 26.18 -7.76 -33.38
CA GLU A 26 25.34 -6.84 -32.61
C GLU A 26 25.38 -7.16 -31.11
N HIS A 27 24.83 -6.25 -30.30
CA HIS A 27 24.60 -6.51 -28.88
C HIS A 27 23.50 -7.55 -28.67
N GLY A 28 23.58 -8.30 -27.57
CA GLY A 28 22.54 -9.23 -27.15
C GLY A 28 22.84 -10.70 -27.44
N LYS A 29 21.78 -11.49 -27.60
CA LYS A 29 21.83 -12.97 -27.60
C LYS A 29 22.04 -13.62 -28.96
N THR A 30 21.88 -12.84 -30.04
CA THR A 30 22.02 -13.33 -31.40
C THR A 30 23.49 -13.57 -31.72
N PRO A 31 23.89 -14.78 -32.15
CA PRO A 31 25.26 -15.01 -32.63
C PRO A 31 25.57 -14.11 -33.83
N GLY A 32 26.79 -13.56 -33.88
CA GLY A 32 27.26 -12.83 -35.04
C GLY A 32 27.24 -13.73 -36.27
N ARG A 33 26.90 -13.17 -37.43
CA ARG A 33 26.66 -13.94 -38.66
C ARG A 33 27.65 -13.54 -39.74
N VAL A 34 28.34 -14.54 -40.28
CA VAL A 34 29.13 -14.41 -41.51
C VAL A 34 28.29 -14.96 -42.66
N ILE A 35 28.09 -14.15 -43.69
CA ILE A 35 27.45 -14.53 -44.95
C ILE A 35 28.54 -14.45 -46.01
N ALA A 36 28.90 -15.58 -46.60
CA ALA A 36 29.96 -15.62 -47.59
C ALA A 36 29.49 -16.28 -48.88
N THR A 37 29.85 -15.74 -50.03
CA THR A 37 29.53 -16.31 -51.34
C THR A 37 30.79 -16.85 -52.03
N SER A 38 30.67 -17.93 -52.77
CA SER A 38 31.74 -18.49 -53.60
C SER A 38 31.20 -18.98 -54.95
N ARG A 39 32.02 -18.87 -56.00
CA ARG A 39 31.74 -19.50 -57.31
C ARG A 39 32.22 -20.95 -57.38
N PHE A 40 33.06 -21.36 -56.43
CA PHE A 40 33.55 -22.73 -56.37
C PHE A 40 32.62 -23.56 -55.50
N PRO A 41 32.25 -24.78 -55.94
CA PRO A 41 31.47 -25.68 -55.10
C PRO A 41 32.28 -25.98 -53.83
N PRO A 42 31.70 -25.80 -52.64
CA PRO A 42 32.42 -26.05 -51.41
C PRO A 42 32.65 -27.56 -51.22
N VAL A 43 33.92 -27.99 -51.14
CA VAL A 43 34.28 -29.41 -50.98
C VAL A 43 34.79 -29.65 -49.55
N GLY A 44 33.99 -30.33 -48.74
CA GLY A 44 34.39 -30.71 -47.38
C GLY A 44 34.41 -29.55 -46.38
N VAL A 45 33.40 -28.67 -46.42
CA VAL A 45 33.23 -27.57 -45.44
C VAL A 45 33.30 -28.14 -44.03
N ALA A 46 34.26 -27.66 -43.24
CA ALA A 46 34.35 -28.07 -41.85
C ALA A 46 33.08 -27.64 -41.09
N SER A 47 32.54 -28.48 -40.22
CA SER A 47 31.38 -28.11 -39.40
C SER A 47 31.71 -26.99 -38.40
N GLY A 48 33.00 -26.83 -38.05
CA GLY A 48 33.52 -25.77 -37.21
C GLY A 48 34.95 -25.39 -37.59
N GLY A 49 35.31 -24.13 -37.42
CA GLY A 49 36.63 -23.60 -37.75
C GLY A 49 36.73 -22.09 -37.57
N ASP A 50 37.92 -21.55 -37.71
CA ASP A 50 38.13 -20.10 -37.66
C ASP A 50 37.85 -19.49 -39.04
N PHE A 51 37.08 -18.41 -39.06
CA PHE A 51 36.84 -17.62 -40.27
C PHE A 51 37.78 -16.42 -40.27
N VAL A 52 38.64 -16.29 -41.28
CA VAL A 52 39.61 -15.19 -41.37
C VAL A 52 39.20 -14.24 -42.47
N ILE A 53 39.17 -12.95 -42.15
CA ILE A 53 38.93 -11.83 -43.08
C ILE A 53 40.15 -10.92 -43.01
N THR A 54 40.88 -10.72 -44.09
CA THR A 54 42.08 -9.87 -44.13
C THR A 54 42.06 -8.93 -45.34
N ASP A 55 42.50 -7.69 -45.18
CA ASP A 55 42.75 -6.74 -46.28
C ASP A 55 44.23 -6.73 -46.73
N GLY A 56 45.03 -7.66 -46.20
CA GLY A 56 46.48 -7.75 -46.43
C GLY A 56 47.31 -6.92 -45.44
N GLN A 57 46.74 -5.91 -44.79
CA GLN A 57 47.41 -5.13 -43.72
C GLN A 57 46.91 -5.53 -42.33
N ARG A 58 45.61 -5.79 -42.21
CA ARG A 58 44.91 -6.14 -41.00
C ARG A 58 44.12 -7.42 -41.23
N SER A 59 43.86 -8.13 -40.15
CA SER A 59 43.14 -9.41 -40.19
C SER A 59 42.21 -9.51 -39.00
N LEU A 60 40.97 -9.89 -39.26
CA LEU A 60 39.97 -10.26 -38.28
C LEU A 60 39.79 -11.78 -38.33
N THR A 61 40.10 -12.44 -37.23
CA THR A 61 39.86 -13.87 -37.06
C THR A 61 38.62 -14.06 -36.19
N VAL A 62 37.52 -14.48 -36.81
CA VAL A 62 36.31 -14.89 -36.11
C VAL A 62 36.49 -16.36 -35.71
N ARG A 63 36.88 -16.57 -34.45
CA ARG A 63 37.20 -17.90 -33.94
C ARG A 63 35.97 -18.76 -33.71
N ASP A 64 36.16 -20.08 -33.82
CA ASP A 64 35.16 -21.09 -33.43
C ASP A 64 33.81 -20.97 -34.17
N CYS A 65 33.84 -20.49 -35.41
CA CYS A 65 32.66 -20.35 -36.26
C CYS A 65 32.07 -21.71 -36.63
N LYS A 66 30.74 -21.81 -36.62
CA LYS A 66 29.98 -22.99 -37.05
C LYS A 66 29.30 -22.73 -38.37
N TYR A 67 29.48 -23.64 -39.32
CA TYR A 67 28.70 -23.65 -40.55
C TYR A 67 27.23 -23.99 -40.24
N GLN A 68 26.31 -23.13 -40.71
CA GLN A 68 24.88 -23.22 -40.41
C GLN A 68 24.08 -23.76 -41.60
N ARG A 69 24.23 -23.14 -42.77
CA ARG A 69 23.53 -23.55 -44.00
C ARG A 69 24.26 -23.11 -45.26
N LEU A 70 23.90 -23.71 -46.37
CA LEU A 70 24.32 -23.37 -47.72
C LEU A 70 23.09 -23.16 -48.59
N GLU A 71 23.09 -22.10 -49.36
CA GLU A 71 22.11 -21.81 -50.40
C GLU A 71 22.81 -21.76 -51.75
N THR A 72 22.10 -22.19 -52.79
CA THR A 72 22.61 -22.25 -54.16
C THR A 72 21.70 -21.45 -55.06
N GLU A 73 22.26 -20.49 -55.77
CA GLU A 73 21.55 -19.71 -56.75
C GLU A 73 22.23 -19.85 -58.11
N VAL A 74 21.43 -19.92 -59.19
CA VAL A 74 21.98 -19.82 -60.54
C VAL A 74 22.31 -18.35 -60.78
N SER A 75 23.55 -18.05 -61.14
CA SER A 75 23.97 -16.68 -61.38
C SER A 75 23.27 -16.10 -62.61
N ASN A 76 22.56 -14.99 -62.41
CA ASN A 76 21.89 -14.24 -63.49
C ASN A 76 22.85 -13.29 -64.24
N ASP A 77 24.15 -13.29 -63.93
CA ASP A 77 25.17 -12.44 -64.56
C ASP A 77 25.53 -12.85 -66.01
N GLY A 78 24.81 -13.80 -66.60
CA GLY A 78 25.02 -14.28 -67.96
C GLY A 78 26.19 -15.24 -68.13
N THR A 79 26.94 -15.56 -67.06
CA THR A 79 28.08 -16.49 -67.12
C THR A 79 27.71 -17.97 -66.92
N GLY A 80 26.44 -18.27 -66.60
CA GLY A 80 25.93 -19.64 -66.47
C GLY A 80 26.48 -20.42 -65.28
N GLY A 81 27.08 -19.75 -64.29
CA GLY A 81 27.66 -20.35 -63.09
C GLY A 81 26.69 -20.51 -61.93
N TRP A 82 27.06 -21.35 -60.95
CA TRP A 82 26.37 -21.46 -59.66
C TRP A 82 27.02 -20.52 -58.63
N LEU A 83 26.22 -19.79 -57.88
CA LEU A 83 26.63 -19.00 -56.72
C LEU A 83 26.26 -19.76 -55.44
N TRP A 84 27.25 -20.01 -54.60
CA TRP A 84 27.09 -20.74 -53.35
C TRP A 84 27.14 -19.74 -52.19
N THR A 85 26.03 -19.55 -51.47
CA THR A 85 25.95 -18.65 -50.30
C THR A 85 26.00 -19.47 -49.02
N LEU A 86 27.12 -19.37 -48.30
CA LEU A 86 27.38 -20.03 -47.04
C LEU A 86 27.08 -19.10 -45.87
N TYR A 87 26.45 -19.67 -44.84
CA TYR A 87 26.14 -18.97 -43.60
C TYR A 87 26.91 -19.60 -42.45
N PHE A 88 27.68 -18.79 -41.74
CA PHE A 88 28.37 -19.19 -40.53
C PHE A 88 27.89 -18.37 -39.35
N LEU A 89 27.82 -19.01 -38.20
CA LEU A 89 27.58 -18.37 -36.91
C LEU A 89 28.90 -18.28 -36.17
N ASP A 90 29.19 -17.14 -35.55
CA ASP A 90 30.32 -17.02 -34.64
C ASP A 90 30.12 -17.89 -33.39
N ARG A 91 31.14 -17.99 -32.53
CA ARG A 91 31.10 -18.85 -31.35
C ARG A 91 29.93 -18.61 -30.38
N GLY A 92 29.20 -17.49 -30.52
CA GLY A 92 27.98 -17.22 -29.77
C GLY A 92 26.89 -18.28 -29.96
N TRP A 93 26.95 -19.09 -31.03
CA TRP A 93 26.04 -20.23 -31.20
C TRP A 93 26.11 -21.23 -30.02
N ARG A 94 27.25 -21.31 -29.32
CA ARG A 94 27.44 -22.20 -28.16
C ARG A 94 26.64 -21.75 -26.94
N TRP A 95 26.44 -20.43 -26.81
CA TRP A 95 25.78 -19.81 -25.66
C TRP A 95 24.28 -20.10 -25.58
N GLN A 96 23.70 -20.54 -26.70
CA GLN A 96 22.29 -20.96 -26.78
C GLN A 96 22.03 -22.34 -26.15
N THR A 97 23.07 -22.97 -25.62
CA THR A 97 23.02 -24.31 -25.02
C THR A 97 23.66 -24.29 -23.63
N GLY A 98 23.48 -25.37 -22.88
CA GLY A 98 23.94 -25.48 -21.50
C GLY A 98 22.80 -25.34 -20.49
N LYS A 99 23.11 -25.54 -19.22
CA LYS A 99 22.15 -25.44 -18.13
C LYS A 99 22.81 -24.85 -16.90
N MET A 100 22.12 -23.94 -16.25
CA MET A 100 22.54 -23.33 -15.01
C MET A 100 21.45 -23.53 -13.97
N SER A 101 21.85 -24.09 -12.83
CA SER A 101 20.99 -24.25 -11.66
C SER A 101 21.71 -23.70 -10.45
N GLY A 102 20.98 -22.96 -9.61
CA GLY A 102 21.53 -22.39 -8.39
C GLY A 102 20.54 -21.45 -7.71
N HIS A 103 20.66 -21.36 -6.39
CA HIS A 103 19.95 -20.40 -5.57
C HIS A 103 20.98 -19.44 -4.98
N TYR A 104 21.09 -18.25 -5.57
CA TYR A 104 22.07 -17.23 -5.22
C TYR A 104 21.43 -16.13 -4.39
N ASN A 105 22.23 -15.57 -3.49
CA ASN A 105 21.80 -14.54 -2.54
C ASN A 105 20.52 -14.95 -1.80
N GLN A 106 20.44 -16.23 -1.45
CA GLN A 106 19.29 -16.76 -0.71
C GLN A 106 19.17 -15.96 0.58
N ARG A 107 17.97 -15.44 0.81
CA ARG A 107 17.67 -14.77 2.07
C ARG A 107 17.24 -15.81 3.08
N ASP A 108 17.71 -15.65 4.31
CA ASP A 108 17.08 -16.36 5.41
C ASP A 108 15.67 -15.77 5.65
N THR A 109 14.92 -16.42 6.51
CA THR A 109 13.61 -15.94 6.97
C THR A 109 13.66 -14.57 7.65
N ARG A 110 14.86 -14.05 7.95
CA ARG A 110 15.08 -12.71 8.49
C ARG A 110 15.45 -11.70 7.40
N GLY A 111 15.46 -12.07 6.13
CA GLY A 111 15.89 -11.19 5.03
C GLY A 111 17.41 -11.01 4.92
N ASN A 112 18.20 -11.64 5.78
CA ASN A 112 19.66 -11.59 5.72
C ASN A 112 20.18 -12.51 4.63
N LEU A 113 21.26 -12.10 3.98
CA LEU A 113 21.95 -12.93 3.00
C LEU A 113 22.62 -14.13 3.68
N LYS A 114 22.29 -15.36 3.27
CA LYS A 114 22.99 -16.56 3.74
C LYS A 114 24.43 -16.56 3.23
N PRO A 115 25.46 -16.50 4.09
CA PRO A 115 26.87 -16.29 3.68
C PRO A 115 27.34 -17.20 2.54
N ARG A 116 26.98 -18.49 2.60
CA ARG A 116 27.35 -19.49 1.58
C ARG A 116 26.73 -19.28 0.19
N THR A 117 25.67 -18.50 0.09
CA THR A 117 24.93 -18.25 -1.16
C THR A 117 25.24 -16.88 -1.75
N VAL A 118 26.00 -16.03 -1.05
CA VAL A 118 26.26 -14.64 -1.47
C VAL A 118 27.12 -14.61 -2.72
N LYS A 119 26.57 -13.97 -3.75
CA LYS A 119 27.23 -13.69 -5.02
C LYS A 119 26.90 -12.28 -5.49
N THR A 120 27.93 -11.53 -5.88
CA THR A 120 27.74 -10.26 -6.59
C THR A 120 27.26 -10.52 -8.02
N PHE A 121 26.70 -9.50 -8.69
CA PHE A 121 26.40 -9.56 -10.12
C PHE A 121 27.60 -10.03 -10.95
N THR A 122 28.80 -9.49 -10.68
CA THR A 122 30.04 -9.89 -11.35
C THR A 122 30.32 -11.39 -11.17
N GLN A 123 30.18 -11.91 -9.95
CA GLN A 123 30.44 -13.34 -9.69
C GLN A 123 29.39 -14.25 -10.36
N MET A 124 28.11 -13.86 -10.37
CA MET A 124 27.08 -14.62 -11.05
C MET A 124 27.27 -14.59 -12.58
N ALA A 125 27.69 -13.45 -13.13
CA ALA A 125 28.02 -13.31 -14.54
C ALA A 125 29.23 -14.16 -14.95
N GLU A 126 30.29 -14.19 -14.14
CA GLU A 126 31.43 -15.08 -14.35
C GLU A 126 31.05 -16.55 -14.36
N LEU A 127 30.11 -16.97 -13.49
CA LEU A 127 29.59 -18.33 -13.50
C LEU A 127 28.86 -18.63 -14.82
N CYS A 128 28.02 -17.70 -15.30
CA CYS A 128 27.34 -17.83 -16.59
C CYS A 128 28.35 -17.94 -17.74
N LEU A 129 29.37 -17.07 -17.76
CA LEU A 129 30.41 -17.02 -18.80
C LEU A 129 31.27 -18.29 -18.82
N LYS A 130 31.63 -18.83 -17.65
CA LYS A 130 32.35 -20.10 -17.54
C LYS A 130 31.52 -21.26 -18.07
N GLU A 131 30.23 -21.32 -17.72
CA GLU A 131 29.32 -22.36 -18.22
C GLU A 131 29.11 -22.26 -19.73
N MET A 132 29.11 -21.05 -20.29
CA MET A 132 29.11 -20.81 -21.75
C MET A 132 30.43 -21.19 -22.44
N GLY A 133 31.47 -21.56 -21.69
CA GLY A 133 32.79 -21.91 -22.22
C GLY A 133 33.65 -20.72 -22.63
N GLU A 134 33.29 -19.50 -22.24
CA GLU A 134 34.10 -18.31 -22.49
C GLU A 134 35.31 -18.29 -21.57
N LYS A 135 36.42 -17.69 -22.05
CA LYS A 135 37.70 -17.67 -21.33
C LYS A 135 38.21 -16.26 -21.01
N LYS A 136 37.66 -15.24 -21.68
CA LYS A 136 38.08 -13.85 -21.56
C LYS A 136 36.85 -12.97 -21.58
N TRP A 137 36.73 -12.09 -20.58
CA TRP A 137 35.63 -11.16 -20.47
C TRP A 137 36.04 -9.86 -19.78
N ASP A 138 35.25 -8.83 -20.01
CA ASP A 138 35.36 -7.48 -19.45
C ASP A 138 33.97 -7.13 -18.86
N ILE A 139 33.85 -7.08 -17.53
CA ILE A 139 32.55 -6.99 -16.84
C ILE A 139 32.50 -5.70 -16.02
N ASP A 140 31.53 -4.84 -16.32
CA ASP A 140 31.11 -3.69 -15.52
C ASP A 140 29.72 -3.97 -14.94
N PHE A 141 29.68 -4.37 -13.66
CA PHE A 141 28.48 -4.41 -12.83
C PHE A 141 28.70 -3.57 -11.57
N PRO A 142 27.63 -3.05 -10.92
CA PRO A 142 27.78 -2.39 -9.64
C PRO A 142 28.34 -3.34 -8.58
N ASP A 143 29.14 -2.79 -7.67
CA ASP A 143 29.71 -3.54 -6.55
C ASP A 143 28.58 -4.07 -5.64
N GLY A 144 28.59 -5.38 -5.43
CA GLY A 144 27.73 -6.06 -4.46
C GLY A 144 28.45 -6.34 -3.15
N VAL A 145 27.70 -6.82 -2.17
CA VAL A 145 28.28 -7.43 -0.96
C VAL A 145 29.03 -8.68 -1.37
N THR A 146 30.31 -8.75 -1.00
CA THR A 146 31.16 -9.91 -1.28
C THR A 146 31.07 -10.92 -0.15
N MET A 147 31.37 -12.19 -0.45
CA MET A 147 31.40 -13.25 0.55
C MET A 147 32.34 -12.92 1.73
N SER A 148 33.46 -12.22 1.51
CA SER A 148 34.37 -11.87 2.61
C SER A 148 33.78 -10.84 3.58
N GLN A 149 32.89 -9.97 3.12
CA GLN A 149 32.19 -9.00 3.96
C GLN A 149 31.14 -9.67 4.85
N VAL A 150 30.61 -10.82 4.44
CA VAL A 150 29.63 -11.61 5.21
C VAL A 150 30.23 -12.87 5.85
N ALA A 151 31.49 -13.19 5.60
CA ALA A 151 32.12 -14.44 6.07
C ALA A 151 32.19 -14.56 7.60
N ASN A 152 32.24 -13.42 8.30
CA ASN A 152 32.25 -13.38 9.77
C ASN A 152 30.85 -13.27 10.37
N VAL A 153 29.81 -13.19 9.53
CA VAL A 153 28.43 -13.24 9.97
C VAL A 153 28.08 -14.72 10.08
N PRO A 154 27.75 -15.24 11.28
CA PRO A 154 27.31 -16.62 11.41
C PRO A 154 26.15 -16.91 10.46
N ASP A 155 25.99 -18.15 9.97
CA ASP A 155 24.82 -18.57 9.16
C ASP A 155 23.47 -18.25 9.83
N ASN A 156 23.50 -18.04 11.15
CA ASN A 156 22.40 -17.54 11.95
C ASN A 156 22.91 -16.39 12.83
N PRO A 157 22.97 -15.14 12.30
CA PRO A 157 23.49 -14.01 13.06
C PRO A 157 22.70 -13.80 14.35
N ALA A 158 23.37 -13.27 15.38
CA ALA A 158 22.68 -12.93 16.62
C ALA A 158 21.52 -11.94 16.33
N PRO A 159 20.38 -12.06 17.02
CA PRO A 159 19.28 -11.10 16.87
C PRO A 159 19.79 -9.65 16.95
N GLY A 160 19.50 -8.83 15.94
CA GLY A 160 19.97 -7.45 15.81
C GLY A 160 21.13 -7.22 14.84
N GLN A 161 21.81 -8.28 14.36
CA GLN A 161 22.76 -8.16 13.25
C GLN A 161 22.06 -8.38 11.91
N THR A 162 21.81 -7.30 11.17
CA THR A 162 21.31 -7.36 9.79
C THR A 162 22.47 -7.29 8.80
N THR A 163 22.47 -8.13 7.77
CA THR A 163 23.35 -7.88 6.61
C THR A 163 22.97 -6.53 6.01
N PRO A 164 23.92 -5.71 5.53
CA PRO A 164 23.62 -4.41 4.96
C PRO A 164 22.48 -4.52 3.94
N PRO A 165 21.45 -3.65 3.97
CA PRO A 165 20.40 -3.67 2.96
C PRO A 165 21.05 -3.33 1.62
N THR A 166 21.25 -4.34 0.79
CA THR A 166 21.88 -4.15 -0.52
C THR A 166 20.89 -4.42 -1.63
N SER A 167 20.55 -3.36 -2.36
CA SER A 167 19.89 -3.43 -3.66
C SER A 167 20.77 -4.09 -4.74
N THR A 168 22.03 -4.40 -4.42
CA THR A 168 23.03 -4.96 -5.35
C THR A 168 23.22 -6.48 -5.24
N ASN A 169 22.50 -7.17 -4.35
CA ASN A 169 22.47 -8.63 -4.23
C ASN A 169 21.02 -9.16 -4.26
N PRO A 170 20.33 -9.12 -5.42
CA PRO A 170 18.99 -9.70 -5.53
C PRO A 170 19.06 -11.22 -5.33
N GLU A 171 18.03 -11.77 -4.70
CA GLU A 171 17.83 -13.21 -4.62
C GLU A 171 17.46 -13.75 -6.01
N ILE A 172 18.19 -14.76 -6.46
CA ILE A 172 18.05 -15.30 -7.81
C ILE A 172 18.00 -16.82 -7.72
N VAL A 173 16.92 -17.38 -8.27
CA VAL A 173 16.75 -18.82 -8.43
C VAL A 173 16.81 -19.13 -9.91
N TRP A 174 17.81 -19.89 -10.31
CA TRP A 174 17.88 -20.49 -11.63
C TRP A 174 17.67 -21.99 -11.50
N ASP A 175 16.73 -22.52 -12.27
CA ASP A 175 16.50 -23.95 -12.38
C ASP A 175 16.57 -24.36 -13.85
N HIS A 176 17.66 -25.05 -14.21
CA HIS A 176 17.91 -25.56 -15.55
C HIS A 176 17.79 -24.49 -16.66
N ARG A 177 18.10 -23.23 -16.36
CA ARG A 177 18.02 -22.13 -17.32
C ARG A 177 19.26 -22.07 -18.21
N VAL A 178 19.11 -21.57 -19.42
CA VAL A 178 20.25 -21.35 -20.33
C VAL A 178 21.14 -20.25 -19.73
N PRO A 179 22.47 -20.47 -19.61
CA PRO A 179 23.37 -19.50 -18.98
C PRO A 179 23.33 -18.10 -19.62
N LEU A 180 23.11 -18.03 -20.94
CA LEU A 180 22.94 -16.76 -21.66
C LEU A 180 21.70 -16.00 -21.19
N ASP A 181 20.56 -16.68 -21.03
CA ASP A 181 19.33 -16.05 -20.55
C ASP A 181 19.47 -15.57 -19.10
N CYS A 182 20.15 -16.36 -18.26
CA CYS A 182 20.51 -15.96 -16.90
C CYS A 182 21.36 -14.69 -16.90
N LEU A 183 22.37 -14.62 -17.77
CA LEU A 183 23.25 -13.45 -17.88
C LEU A 183 22.53 -12.21 -18.39
N LEU A 184 21.59 -12.36 -19.32
CA LEU A 184 20.77 -11.26 -19.82
C LEU A 184 19.83 -10.71 -18.73
N ASP A 185 19.21 -11.58 -17.93
CA ASP A 185 18.41 -11.18 -16.76
C ASP A 185 19.26 -10.37 -15.76
N LEU A 186 20.51 -10.79 -15.51
CA LEU A 186 21.44 -10.00 -14.69
C LEU A 186 21.77 -8.64 -15.31
N CYS A 187 22.03 -8.61 -16.62
CA CYS A 187 22.34 -7.38 -17.34
C CYS A 187 21.18 -6.40 -17.26
N ASP A 188 19.95 -6.88 -17.44
CA ASP A 188 18.75 -6.07 -17.41
C ASP A 188 18.50 -5.47 -16.03
N ARG A 189 18.59 -6.28 -14.97
CA ARG A 189 18.44 -5.81 -13.58
C ARG A 189 19.48 -4.75 -13.20
N ALA A 190 20.67 -4.80 -13.79
CA ALA A 190 21.75 -3.85 -13.50
C ALA A 190 21.88 -2.70 -14.53
N GLY A 191 21.00 -2.62 -15.53
CA GLY A 191 21.09 -1.64 -16.61
C GLY A 191 22.39 -1.75 -17.42
N ARG A 192 22.82 -2.98 -17.72
CA ARG A 192 24.02 -3.32 -18.50
C ARG A 192 23.64 -4.05 -19.79
N ARG A 193 24.61 -4.21 -20.69
CA ARG A 193 24.47 -4.91 -21.97
C ARG A 193 25.53 -5.97 -22.12
N PHE A 194 25.11 -7.14 -22.56
CA PHE A 194 25.97 -8.23 -22.98
C PHE A 194 26.31 -8.09 -24.47
N MET A 195 27.60 -8.17 -24.83
CA MET A 195 28.05 -8.09 -26.21
C MET A 195 29.32 -8.92 -26.46
N ARG A 196 29.49 -9.41 -27.70
CA ARG A 196 30.72 -10.08 -28.15
C ARG A 196 31.64 -9.10 -28.84
N CYS A 197 32.90 -9.00 -28.43
CA CYS A 197 33.88 -8.18 -29.13
C CYS A 197 34.80 -9.06 -30.01
N PRO A 198 34.54 -9.21 -31.32
CA PRO A 198 35.33 -10.10 -32.18
C PRO A 198 36.77 -9.60 -32.42
N VAL A 199 37.01 -8.29 -32.26
CA VAL A 199 38.35 -7.69 -32.41
C VAL A 199 39.27 -8.07 -31.25
N ARG A 200 38.77 -7.98 -30.00
CA ARG A 200 39.52 -8.37 -28.80
C ARG A 200 39.41 -9.86 -28.47
N ASP A 201 38.48 -10.55 -29.13
CA ASP A 201 38.12 -11.94 -28.88
C ASP A 201 37.63 -12.20 -27.43
N ILE A 202 36.87 -11.25 -26.88
CA ILE A 202 36.32 -11.31 -25.50
C ILE A 202 34.82 -11.04 -25.47
N VAL A 203 34.17 -11.43 -24.38
CA VAL A 203 32.84 -10.94 -24.03
C VAL A 203 32.94 -9.64 -23.25
N VAL A 204 32.03 -8.70 -23.49
CA VAL A 204 31.99 -7.42 -22.81
C VAL A 204 30.60 -7.25 -22.19
N ILE A 205 30.57 -6.83 -20.92
CA ILE A 205 29.35 -6.41 -20.23
C ILE A 205 29.57 -4.99 -19.76
N LYS A 206 28.85 -4.03 -20.35
CA LYS A 206 29.02 -2.61 -20.05
C LYS A 206 27.71 -1.84 -20.12
N ARG A 207 27.70 -0.63 -19.57
CA ARG A 207 26.56 0.29 -19.71
C ARG A 207 26.36 0.67 -21.19
N PRO A 208 25.12 0.73 -21.70
CA PRO A 208 24.86 1.30 -23.02
C PRO A 208 25.44 2.71 -23.13
N GLY A 209 26.13 3.01 -24.23
CA GLY A 209 26.73 4.32 -24.47
C GLY A 209 28.08 4.56 -23.81
N ASP A 210 28.52 3.70 -22.88
CA ASP A 210 29.88 3.73 -22.33
C ASP A 210 30.86 3.13 -23.36
N GLY A 211 31.89 3.88 -23.77
CA GLY A 211 32.81 3.43 -24.82
C GLY A 211 33.47 4.58 -25.57
N ALA A 212 34.45 4.24 -26.40
CA ALA A 212 35.16 5.18 -27.24
C ALA A 212 34.26 5.74 -28.35
N ALA A 213 34.58 6.96 -28.80
CA ALA A 213 34.02 7.49 -30.02
C ALA A 213 34.47 6.65 -31.24
N LEU A 214 33.71 6.71 -32.33
CA LEU A 214 34.14 6.14 -33.60
C LEU A 214 35.49 6.76 -34.00
N PRO A 215 36.49 5.96 -34.43
CA PRO A 215 37.82 6.47 -34.70
C PRO A 215 37.79 7.50 -35.82
N ALA A 216 38.44 8.64 -35.60
CA ALA A 216 38.69 9.64 -36.63
C ALA A 216 39.78 9.10 -37.58
N SER A 217 39.38 8.54 -38.72
CA SER A 217 40.29 7.94 -39.70
C SER A 217 40.27 8.72 -41.01
N PRO A 218 41.41 8.99 -41.68
CA PRO A 218 41.39 9.59 -43.02
C PRO A 218 40.71 8.68 -44.06
N ARG A 219 40.42 7.42 -43.71
CA ARG A 219 39.74 6.43 -44.54
C ARG A 219 38.21 6.51 -44.50
N PHE A 220 37.61 7.60 -43.99
CA PHE A 220 36.15 7.75 -44.01
C PHE A 220 35.59 7.75 -45.44
N ILE A 221 34.59 6.92 -45.67
CA ILE A 221 33.74 6.96 -46.88
C ILE A 221 32.55 7.87 -46.61
N SER A 222 31.90 7.70 -45.46
CA SER A 222 30.74 8.50 -45.05
C SER A 222 30.54 8.43 -43.55
N VAL A 223 30.01 9.51 -42.97
CA VAL A 223 29.50 9.54 -41.60
C VAL A 223 28.05 10.01 -41.68
N ALA A 224 27.15 9.26 -41.07
CA ALA A 224 25.75 9.61 -40.90
C ALA A 224 25.49 9.82 -39.41
N ASP A 225 25.28 11.06 -39.02
CA ASP A 225 24.80 11.39 -37.69
C ASP A 225 23.28 11.23 -37.67
N GLY A 226 22.79 10.48 -36.70
CA GLY A 226 21.38 10.22 -36.46
C GLY A 226 21.02 10.62 -35.04
N LEU A 227 19.78 11.06 -34.86
CA LEU A 227 19.20 11.15 -33.54
C LEU A 227 18.23 9.97 -33.41
N ASP A 228 18.56 8.98 -32.59
CA ASP A 228 17.60 7.91 -32.28
C ASP A 228 16.62 8.43 -31.23
N ALA A 229 15.64 9.18 -31.71
CA ALA A 229 14.50 9.60 -30.90
C ALA A 229 13.54 8.42 -30.76
N THR A 230 13.84 7.51 -29.83
CA THR A 230 12.83 6.56 -29.36
C THR A 230 11.62 7.35 -28.92
N THR A 231 10.40 6.94 -29.30
CA THR A 231 9.15 7.57 -28.85
C THR A 231 9.16 7.75 -27.33
N THR A 232 9.43 8.98 -26.87
CA THR A 232 9.43 9.31 -25.46
C THR A 232 7.98 9.46 -25.00
N PRO A 233 7.50 8.63 -24.05
CA PRO A 233 6.15 8.83 -23.53
C PRO A 233 6.05 10.20 -22.83
N PRO A 234 4.86 10.75 -22.60
CA PRO A 234 4.66 11.94 -21.76
C PRO A 234 5.23 11.84 -20.34
N GLY A 235 5.46 10.62 -19.83
CA GLY A 235 6.09 10.39 -18.53
C GLY A 235 6.40 8.91 -18.34
N VAL A 236 7.18 8.61 -17.30
CA VAL A 236 7.49 7.26 -16.86
C VAL A 236 7.16 7.16 -15.38
N GLY A 237 6.53 6.05 -14.98
CA GLY A 237 6.14 5.79 -13.61
C GLY A 237 6.49 4.36 -13.18
N VAL A 238 6.72 4.21 -11.89
CA VAL A 238 6.89 2.93 -11.20
C VAL A 238 5.69 2.76 -10.27
N TYR A 239 5.01 1.62 -10.36
CA TYR A 239 3.99 1.25 -9.38
C TYR A 239 4.46 0.08 -8.53
N GLY A 240 4.31 0.24 -7.23
CA GLY A 240 4.68 -0.73 -6.21
C GLY A 240 3.55 -1.69 -5.84
N GLY A 241 3.77 -2.38 -4.73
CA GLY A 241 2.80 -3.25 -4.09
C GLY A 241 1.63 -2.47 -3.48
N LEU A 242 0.76 -3.21 -2.79
CA LEU A 242 -0.37 -2.65 -2.06
C LEU A 242 0.13 -1.76 -0.93
N ALA A 243 -0.44 -0.55 -0.82
CA ALA A 243 -0.14 0.35 0.27
C ALA A 243 -0.80 -0.17 1.56
N MET A 244 0.01 -0.40 2.59
CA MET A 244 -0.46 -0.91 3.89
C MET A 244 -0.59 0.21 4.90
N PHE A 245 -1.69 0.22 5.64
CA PHE A 245 -1.97 1.21 6.69
C PHE A 245 -2.22 0.51 8.02
N GLN A 246 -1.32 0.66 8.98
CA GLN A 246 -1.57 0.19 10.35
C GLN A 246 -2.43 1.21 11.09
N MET A 247 -3.59 0.76 11.54
CA MET A 247 -4.55 1.59 12.24
C MET A 247 -5.30 0.83 13.34
N ARG A 248 -6.02 1.58 14.18
CA ARG A 248 -6.90 1.03 15.20
C ARG A 248 -8.36 1.16 14.78
N LEU A 249 -9.08 0.05 14.77
CA LEU A 249 -10.46 -0.09 14.31
C LEU A 249 -11.34 -0.49 15.49
N LYS A 250 -12.42 0.25 15.72
CA LYS A 250 -13.39 -0.11 16.76
C LYS A 250 -14.10 -1.41 16.37
N LEU A 251 -14.34 -2.27 17.35
CA LEU A 251 -15.05 -3.53 17.17
C LEU A 251 -16.44 -3.48 17.81
N VAL A 252 -17.41 -4.09 17.14
CA VAL A 252 -18.80 -4.25 17.61
C VAL A 252 -19.10 -5.74 17.77
N PRO A 253 -19.70 -6.18 18.88
CA PRO A 253 -20.07 -7.57 19.07
C PRO A 253 -21.14 -7.99 18.06
N VAL A 254 -20.93 -9.14 17.41
CA VAL A 254 -21.88 -9.76 16.47
C VAL A 254 -22.09 -11.23 16.82
N GLY A 255 -23.23 -11.79 16.43
CA GLY A 255 -23.52 -13.22 16.59
C GLY A 255 -23.91 -13.87 15.27
N LEU A 256 -23.79 -15.19 15.22
CA LEU A 256 -24.15 -16.01 14.07
C LEU A 256 -25.66 -16.30 14.11
N GLU A 257 -26.39 -15.78 13.14
CA GLU A 257 -27.82 -16.04 12.97
C GLU A 257 -28.08 -17.44 12.37
N TRP A 258 -29.29 -17.97 12.51
CA TRP A 258 -29.66 -19.30 11.98
C TRP A 258 -29.45 -19.47 10.46
N ASP A 259 -29.34 -18.38 9.69
CA ASP A 259 -29.09 -18.38 8.24
C ASP A 259 -27.60 -18.28 7.87
N GLY A 260 -26.70 -18.25 8.86
CA GLY A 260 -25.26 -18.16 8.68
C GLY A 260 -24.72 -16.73 8.56
N ARG A 261 -25.57 -15.70 8.63
CA ARG A 261 -25.13 -14.29 8.62
C ARG A 261 -24.69 -13.85 10.00
N TYR A 262 -23.79 -12.87 10.04
CA TYR A 262 -23.40 -12.20 11.28
C TYR A 262 -24.18 -10.89 11.44
N VAL A 263 -24.98 -10.80 12.50
CA VAL A 263 -25.76 -9.62 12.85
C VAL A 263 -25.33 -9.07 14.22
N PRO A 264 -25.54 -7.77 14.51
CA PRO A 264 -25.33 -7.24 15.86
C PRO A 264 -26.02 -8.11 16.90
N ILE A 265 -25.36 -8.34 18.05
CA ILE A 265 -25.90 -9.29 19.05
C ILE A 265 -27.32 -8.92 19.50
N ASP A 266 -27.65 -7.64 19.58
CA ASP A 266 -28.99 -7.16 19.98
C ASP A 266 -30.07 -7.35 18.90
N GLU A 267 -29.69 -7.72 17.69
CA GLU A 267 -30.60 -8.01 16.57
C GLU A 267 -30.86 -9.50 16.38
N LEU A 268 -30.11 -10.38 17.07
CA LEU A 268 -30.25 -11.83 16.96
C LEU A 268 -31.68 -12.30 17.26
N SER A 269 -32.17 -13.24 16.45
CA SER A 269 -33.52 -13.80 16.58
C SER A 269 -33.75 -14.53 17.90
N TYR A 270 -32.68 -15.14 18.44
CA TYR A 270 -32.69 -15.94 19.68
C TYR A 270 -32.18 -15.20 20.92
N ARG A 271 -32.06 -13.87 20.84
CA ARG A 271 -31.61 -13.05 21.98
C ARG A 271 -32.57 -13.18 23.18
N PRO A 272 -32.09 -12.98 24.43
CA PRO A 272 -32.96 -12.99 25.60
C PRO A 272 -34.13 -12.00 25.48
N LYS A 273 -35.29 -12.30 26.09
CA LYS A 273 -36.48 -11.42 26.10
C LYS A 273 -36.30 -10.10 26.86
N ARG A 274 -35.13 -9.87 27.45
CA ARG A 274 -34.82 -8.64 28.18
C ARG A 274 -34.85 -7.47 27.22
N LYS A 275 -35.71 -6.49 27.49
CA LYS A 275 -35.71 -5.25 26.71
C LYS A 275 -34.62 -4.34 27.26
N PRO A 276 -33.91 -3.59 26.40
CA PRO A 276 -33.14 -2.45 26.86
C PRO A 276 -34.06 -1.57 27.69
N GLN A 277 -33.71 -1.37 28.95
CA GLN A 277 -34.54 -0.62 29.88
C GLN A 277 -33.67 0.37 30.65
N PRO A 278 -34.16 1.63 30.80
CA PRO A 278 -33.52 2.57 31.69
C PRO A 278 -33.48 2.00 33.11
N GLY A 279 -32.37 2.22 33.81
CA GLY A 279 -32.31 1.86 35.22
C GLY A 279 -33.36 2.68 35.97
N ARG A 280 -34.14 2.02 36.82
CA ARG A 280 -35.11 2.68 37.69
C ARG A 280 -34.68 2.55 39.13
N TYR A 281 -34.62 3.67 39.82
CA TYR A 281 -34.23 3.76 41.21
C TYR A 281 -35.32 4.46 41.99
N ARG A 282 -35.57 4.02 43.22
CA ARG A 282 -36.42 4.68 44.19
C ARG A 282 -35.56 5.17 45.33
N VAL A 283 -35.54 6.48 45.51
CA VAL A 283 -34.85 7.14 46.64
C VAL A 283 -35.92 7.48 47.66
N THR A 284 -35.85 6.88 48.85
CA THR A 284 -36.77 7.17 49.95
C THR A 284 -36.01 7.89 51.05
N PHE A 285 -36.41 9.12 51.34
CA PHE A 285 -35.90 9.96 52.42
C PHE A 285 -36.68 9.70 53.70
N THR A 286 -35.99 9.65 54.84
CA THR A 286 -36.58 9.55 56.18
C THR A 286 -35.97 10.59 57.11
N GLY A 287 -36.77 11.23 57.95
CA GLY A 287 -36.32 12.26 58.90
C GLY A 287 -36.14 13.65 58.30
N ASP A 288 -35.45 14.51 59.05
CA ASP A 288 -35.12 15.89 58.71
C ASP A 288 -33.62 16.04 58.41
N PHE A 289 -33.29 16.82 57.38
CA PHE A 289 -31.93 16.97 56.84
C PHE A 289 -31.42 18.40 57.00
N ASP A 290 -30.12 18.54 57.26
CA ASP A 290 -29.42 19.83 57.14
C ASP A 290 -29.00 20.10 55.70
N ALA A 291 -28.48 19.06 55.01
CA ALA A 291 -28.14 19.16 53.60
C ALA A 291 -28.26 17.82 52.87
N VAL A 292 -28.68 17.89 51.60
CA VAL A 292 -28.72 16.76 50.66
C VAL A 292 -27.91 17.10 49.43
N TYR A 293 -27.04 16.16 49.05
CA TYR A 293 -26.20 16.24 47.86
C TYR A 293 -26.41 15.02 46.99
N ALA A 294 -26.58 15.24 45.68
CA ALA A 294 -26.84 14.18 44.72
C ALA A 294 -26.01 14.37 43.45
N LYS A 295 -25.45 13.28 42.93
CA LYS A 295 -24.92 13.18 41.57
C LYS A 295 -25.69 12.15 40.77
N VAL A 296 -25.96 12.49 39.51
CA VAL A 296 -26.55 11.59 38.52
C VAL A 296 -25.57 11.47 37.36
N ASN A 297 -25.02 10.27 37.12
CA ASN A 297 -24.01 10.04 36.08
C ASN A 297 -22.80 10.98 36.19
N GLY A 298 -22.36 11.26 37.42
CA GLY A 298 -21.26 12.18 37.70
C GLY A 298 -21.61 13.67 37.55
N GLN A 299 -22.79 14.03 37.04
CA GLN A 299 -23.28 15.41 37.02
C GLN A 299 -23.80 15.79 38.40
N GLU A 300 -23.30 16.90 38.94
CA GLU A 300 -23.73 17.41 40.24
C GLU A 300 -25.08 18.11 40.09
N LEU A 301 -26.05 17.74 40.93
CA LEU A 301 -27.38 18.35 40.96
C LEU A 301 -27.44 19.61 41.86
N GLY A 302 -26.29 20.06 42.36
CA GLY A 302 -26.21 21.07 43.41
C GLY A 302 -26.40 20.50 44.82
N THR A 303 -26.46 21.40 45.79
CA THR A 303 -26.68 21.07 47.21
C THR A 303 -27.94 21.79 47.67
N LEU A 304 -28.86 21.06 48.29
CA LEU A 304 -29.92 21.68 49.08
C LEU A 304 -29.33 22.02 50.44
N ASP A 305 -29.03 23.29 50.66
CA ASP A 305 -28.51 23.84 51.92
C ASP A 305 -29.40 25.01 52.37
N PRO A 306 -30.59 24.73 52.94
CA PRO A 306 -31.45 25.75 53.48
C PRO A 306 -30.97 26.18 54.87
N ALA A 307 -31.23 27.45 55.21
CA ALA A 307 -30.94 27.99 56.54
C ALA A 307 -31.73 27.31 57.68
N ASP A 308 -32.78 26.55 57.35
CA ASP A 308 -33.64 25.80 58.28
C ASP A 308 -33.76 24.33 57.83
N PRO A 309 -33.80 23.36 58.78
CA PRO A 309 -33.89 21.95 58.44
C PRO A 309 -35.17 21.61 57.68
N PHE A 310 -35.06 20.67 56.74
CA PHE A 310 -36.14 20.31 55.84
C PHE A 310 -36.48 18.82 55.93
N ASN A 311 -37.77 18.52 55.80
CA ASN A 311 -38.26 17.16 55.92
C ASN A 311 -38.03 16.33 54.64
N ALA A 312 -38.20 15.02 54.76
CA ALA A 312 -38.13 14.07 53.65
C ALA A 312 -38.92 14.48 52.39
N ALA A 313 -40.10 15.10 52.54
CA ALA A 313 -40.92 15.52 51.41
C ALA A 313 -40.29 16.70 50.65
N ALA A 314 -39.69 17.66 51.36
CA ALA A 314 -38.95 18.76 50.76
C ALA A 314 -37.67 18.26 50.06
N ALA A 315 -36.96 17.29 50.65
CA ALA A 315 -35.81 16.64 50.03
C ALA A 315 -36.18 15.96 48.69
N ALA A 316 -37.30 15.22 48.69
CA ALA A 316 -37.83 14.57 47.50
C ALA A 316 -38.23 15.57 46.40
N ALA A 317 -38.92 16.65 46.78
CA ALA A 317 -39.34 17.69 45.83
C ALA A 317 -38.15 18.41 45.19
N TRP A 318 -37.12 18.75 45.98
CA TRP A 318 -35.90 19.35 45.47
C TRP A 318 -35.19 18.45 44.47
N LEU A 319 -35.07 17.15 44.76
CA LEU A 319 -34.40 16.21 43.86
C LEU A 319 -35.12 16.10 42.50
N VAL A 320 -36.45 16.07 42.52
CA VAL A 320 -37.27 16.09 41.29
C VAL A 320 -37.01 17.37 40.50
N ASP A 321 -37.01 18.52 41.16
CA ASP A 321 -36.78 19.83 40.54
C ASP A 321 -35.38 19.94 39.92
N GLN A 322 -34.34 19.53 40.64
CA GLN A 322 -32.97 19.57 40.13
C GLN A 322 -32.77 18.66 38.91
N ILE A 323 -33.36 17.46 38.90
CA ILE A 323 -33.28 16.56 37.74
C ILE A 323 -34.03 17.17 36.54
N ALA A 324 -35.21 17.74 36.76
CA ALA A 324 -36.02 18.35 35.70
C ALA A 324 -35.37 19.60 35.10
N ASN A 325 -34.66 20.39 35.92
CA ASN A 325 -34.08 21.67 35.51
C ASN A 325 -32.61 21.57 35.07
N ASN A 326 -31.94 20.43 35.27
CA ASN A 326 -30.54 20.26 34.84
C ASN A 326 -30.46 20.02 33.32
N PRO A 327 -29.85 20.94 32.53
CA PRO A 327 -29.79 20.81 31.07
C PRO A 327 -29.06 19.54 30.59
N ALA A 328 -28.15 18.98 31.38
CA ALA A 328 -27.44 17.76 31.04
C ALA A 328 -28.30 16.49 31.22
N LEU A 329 -29.39 16.57 31.99
CA LEU A 329 -30.28 15.44 32.30
C LEU A 329 -31.65 15.57 31.63
N GLN A 330 -32.02 16.77 31.16
CA GLN A 330 -33.27 17.01 30.44
C GLN A 330 -33.42 16.07 29.24
N GLY A 331 -34.58 15.43 29.13
CA GLY A 331 -34.91 14.47 28.06
C GLY A 331 -34.24 13.10 28.18
N THR A 332 -33.33 12.90 29.14
CA THR A 332 -32.60 11.64 29.33
C THR A 332 -32.90 10.97 30.67
N VAL A 333 -33.15 11.76 31.72
CA VAL A 333 -33.56 11.30 33.04
C VAL A 333 -34.90 11.94 33.42
N THR A 334 -35.79 11.13 33.95
CA THR A 334 -37.06 11.55 34.52
C THR A 334 -37.05 11.24 36.01
N ALA A 335 -37.52 12.18 36.83
CA ALA A 335 -37.73 11.97 38.25
C ALA A 335 -39.19 12.30 38.56
N THR A 336 -39.88 11.37 39.22
CA THR A 336 -41.27 11.52 39.63
C THR A 336 -41.41 11.09 41.08
N GLY A 337 -41.93 11.95 41.94
CA GLY A 337 -41.95 11.65 43.37
C GLY A 337 -42.70 12.68 44.19
N GLY A 338 -42.98 12.33 45.43
CA GLY A 338 -43.68 13.13 46.42
C GLY A 338 -43.81 12.38 47.75
N GLY A 339 -44.03 13.09 48.86
CA GLY A 339 -44.24 12.46 50.17
C GLY A 339 -43.02 11.70 50.74
N GLY A 340 -41.81 12.10 50.36
CA GLY A 340 -40.56 11.51 50.87
C GLY A 340 -39.92 10.46 49.96
N ALA A 341 -40.53 10.10 48.83
CA ALA A 341 -39.94 9.16 47.86
C ALA A 341 -39.86 9.75 46.46
N VAL A 342 -38.78 9.43 45.72
CA VAL A 342 -38.53 9.83 44.33
C VAL A 342 -38.17 8.61 43.49
N ASP A 343 -38.97 8.34 42.47
CA ASP A 343 -38.64 7.39 41.42
C ASP A 343 -37.85 8.11 40.32
N ILE A 344 -36.63 7.66 40.07
CA ILE A 344 -35.74 8.18 39.03
C ILE A 344 -35.61 7.10 37.95
N ALA A 345 -35.94 7.44 36.71
CA ALA A 345 -35.85 6.54 35.56
C ALA A 345 -35.25 7.27 34.36
N GLY A 346 -34.36 6.61 33.63
CA GLY A 346 -33.79 7.17 32.40
C GLY A 346 -32.49 6.52 31.95
N THR A 347 -31.93 7.05 30.87
CA THR A 347 -30.60 6.71 30.36
C THR A 347 -29.94 7.97 29.83
N VAL A 348 -28.70 8.25 30.23
CA VAL A 348 -27.90 9.33 29.64
C VAL A 348 -26.94 8.69 28.63
N ASN A 349 -27.04 9.03 27.35
CA ASN A 349 -26.23 8.43 26.27
C ASN A 349 -26.29 6.89 26.22
N GLY A 350 -27.47 6.33 26.47
CA GLY A 350 -27.67 4.88 26.57
C GLY A 350 -26.98 4.23 27.78
N GLN A 351 -26.38 5.00 28.69
CA GLN A 351 -25.83 4.51 29.95
C GLN A 351 -26.91 4.46 31.05
N ALA A 352 -26.82 3.38 31.83
CA ALA A 352 -27.42 3.26 33.15
C ALA A 352 -27.26 4.54 33.97
N ILE A 353 -28.29 4.94 34.72
CA ILE A 353 -28.17 5.99 35.72
C ILE A 353 -27.30 5.47 36.86
N ASP A 354 -26.18 6.13 37.11
CA ASP A 354 -25.38 6.02 38.33
C ASP A 354 -25.83 7.11 39.29
N LEU A 355 -26.21 6.73 40.51
CA LEU A 355 -26.73 7.63 41.53
C LEU A 355 -25.80 7.61 42.74
N VAL A 356 -25.23 8.78 43.05
CA VAL A 356 -24.44 8.98 44.27
C VAL A 356 -25.18 9.99 45.14
N PHE A 357 -25.53 9.58 46.36
CA PHE A 357 -26.16 10.44 47.35
C PHE A 357 -25.27 10.58 48.57
N ASN A 358 -25.11 11.81 49.04
CA ASN A 358 -24.54 12.12 50.35
C ASN A 358 -25.57 12.96 51.12
N SER A 359 -25.78 12.64 52.38
CA SER A 359 -26.64 13.41 53.27
C SER A 359 -25.88 13.81 54.52
N TYR A 360 -26.14 15.02 55.02
CA TYR A 360 -25.68 15.47 56.33
C TYR A 360 -26.89 15.50 57.27
N PRO A 361 -27.04 14.48 58.14
CA PRO A 361 -28.15 14.44 59.08
C PRO A 361 -27.97 15.49 60.18
N ILE A 362 -29.09 16.01 60.68
CA ILE A 362 -29.11 16.89 61.86
C ILE A 362 -28.52 16.11 63.04
N VAL A 363 -27.56 16.73 63.73
CA VAL A 363 -26.88 16.14 64.88
C VAL A 363 -27.90 15.80 65.97
N GLY A 364 -28.23 14.51 66.11
CA GLY A 364 -29.07 13.99 67.20
C GLY A 364 -30.31 13.18 66.79
N ASP A 365 -30.68 13.15 65.50
CA ASP A 365 -31.86 12.39 65.06
C ASP A 365 -31.49 11.03 64.43
N ALA A 366 -31.70 9.96 65.19
CA ALA A 366 -31.37 8.59 64.78
C ALA A 366 -32.27 8.04 63.65
N GLY A 367 -33.28 8.81 63.23
CA GLY A 367 -34.20 8.46 62.13
C GLY A 367 -33.87 9.10 60.78
N THR A 368 -32.90 10.02 60.71
CA THR A 368 -32.59 10.73 59.46
C THR A 368 -31.68 9.91 58.55
N GLY A 369 -32.10 9.73 57.31
CA GLY A 369 -31.31 9.06 56.28
C GLY A 369 -32.06 8.89 54.98
N PHE A 370 -31.43 8.22 54.02
CA PHE A 370 -32.08 7.85 52.78
C PHE A 370 -31.78 6.39 52.45
N THR A 371 -32.69 5.78 51.68
CA THR A 371 -32.49 4.46 51.09
C THR A 371 -32.62 4.59 49.59
N VAL A 372 -31.70 3.96 48.86
CA VAL A 372 -31.77 3.87 47.40
C VAL A 372 -32.08 2.42 47.05
N GLU A 373 -33.30 2.18 46.61
CA GLU A 373 -33.76 0.89 46.12
C GLU A 373 -33.64 0.88 44.59
N GLN A 374 -32.91 -0.09 44.04
CA GLN A 374 -32.88 -0.29 42.59
C GLN A 374 -34.10 -1.12 42.18
N ILE A 375 -35.10 -0.47 41.57
CA ILE A 375 -36.33 -1.13 41.11
C ILE A 375 -36.03 -1.96 39.85
N ASP A 376 -35.46 -1.30 38.83
CA ASP A 376 -35.14 -1.93 37.55
C ASP A 376 -33.65 -1.82 37.27
N ARG A 377 -33.04 -2.96 36.92
CA ARG A 377 -31.64 -2.97 36.51
C ARG A 377 -31.52 -2.32 35.13
N PRO A 378 -30.58 -1.37 34.94
CA PRO A 378 -30.31 -0.81 33.62
C PRO A 378 -29.68 -1.90 32.75
N ILE A 379 -30.36 -2.20 31.65
CA ILE A 379 -29.96 -3.20 30.66
C ILE A 379 -29.76 -2.45 29.36
N LYS A 380 -28.54 -2.42 28.83
CA LYS A 380 -28.25 -1.79 27.53
C LYS A 380 -28.52 -2.77 26.39
N SER A 381 -28.04 -4.00 26.58
CA SER A 381 -28.17 -5.10 25.64
C SER A 381 -29.03 -6.18 26.26
N ALA A 382 -29.82 -6.89 25.45
CA ALA A 382 -30.58 -8.05 25.92
C ALA A 382 -29.66 -9.13 26.55
N TRP A 383 -28.38 -9.11 26.18
CA TRP A 383 -27.33 -10.02 26.65
C TRP A 383 -26.67 -9.58 27.96
N ASP A 384 -26.97 -8.39 28.47
CA ASP A 384 -26.39 -7.92 29.73
C ASP A 384 -26.87 -8.79 30.89
N GLY A 385 -25.91 -9.44 31.56
CA GLY A 385 -26.17 -10.37 32.66
C GLY A 385 -26.62 -11.76 32.21
N THR A 386 -26.42 -12.11 30.94
CA THR A 386 -26.52 -13.49 30.46
C THR A 386 -25.30 -14.30 30.97
N PRO A 387 -25.49 -15.45 31.65
CA PRO A 387 -24.36 -16.25 32.14
C PRO A 387 -23.50 -16.83 31.00
N VAL A 388 -22.22 -16.45 30.95
CA VAL A 388 -21.25 -16.95 29.96
C VAL A 388 -20.48 -18.14 30.55
N PRO A 389 -20.23 -19.24 29.81
CA PRO A 389 -20.53 -19.50 28.40
C PRO A 389 -21.84 -20.27 28.16
N VAL A 390 -22.74 -20.34 29.15
CA VAL A 390 -23.91 -21.22 29.11
C VAL A 390 -25.07 -20.59 28.35
N PHE A 391 -25.24 -19.27 28.36
CA PHE A 391 -26.32 -18.56 27.68
C PHE A 391 -27.70 -19.15 27.97
N CYS A 392 -28.01 -19.41 29.25
CA CYS A 392 -29.22 -20.14 29.65
C CYS A 392 -30.55 -19.37 29.48
N ASP A 393 -30.48 -18.09 29.14
CA ASP A 393 -31.61 -17.19 28.98
C ASP A 393 -31.89 -16.83 27.51
N VAL A 394 -31.28 -17.54 26.57
CA VAL A 394 -31.63 -17.46 25.14
C VAL A 394 -33.07 -17.93 24.90
N GLU A 395 -33.66 -17.42 23.83
CA GLU A 395 -35.04 -17.73 23.47
C GLU A 395 -35.08 -18.67 22.27
N PRO A 396 -35.88 -19.76 22.33
CA PRO A 396 -36.17 -20.54 21.14
C PRO A 396 -36.94 -19.68 20.14
N THR A 397 -36.72 -19.94 18.86
CA THR A 397 -37.42 -19.26 17.76
C THR A 397 -38.24 -20.26 16.97
N ASP A 398 -39.01 -19.81 15.98
CA ASP A 398 -39.72 -20.71 15.07
C ASP A 398 -38.76 -21.61 14.25
N ARG A 399 -37.46 -21.28 14.24
CA ARG A 399 -36.42 -21.97 13.46
C ARG A 399 -35.37 -22.69 14.30
N LEU A 400 -35.19 -22.27 15.55
CA LEU A 400 -34.19 -22.80 16.47
C LEU A 400 -34.88 -23.31 17.72
N ASP A 401 -34.65 -24.58 18.06
CA ASP A 401 -34.95 -25.04 19.40
C ASP A 401 -34.01 -24.36 20.42
N TYR A 402 -34.34 -24.47 21.70
CA TYR A 402 -33.58 -23.83 22.77
C TYR A 402 -32.11 -24.27 22.82
N LEU A 403 -31.81 -25.54 22.56
CA LEU A 403 -30.44 -26.06 22.60
C LEU A 403 -29.63 -25.59 21.39
N GLN A 404 -30.26 -25.50 20.22
CA GLN A 404 -29.67 -24.93 19.01
C GLN A 404 -29.38 -23.43 19.19
N ALA A 405 -30.33 -22.66 19.73
CA ALA A 405 -30.14 -21.26 20.08
C ALA A 405 -28.98 -21.06 21.08
N GLN A 406 -28.94 -21.89 22.12
CA GLN A 406 -27.87 -21.87 23.12
C GLN A 406 -26.51 -22.21 22.50
N THR A 407 -26.47 -23.19 21.60
CA THR A 407 -25.25 -23.60 20.90
C THR A 407 -24.74 -22.48 19.98
N LEU A 408 -25.62 -21.83 19.21
CA LEU A 408 -25.26 -20.69 18.36
C LEU A 408 -24.79 -19.48 19.18
N ALA A 409 -25.46 -19.19 20.30
CA ALA A 409 -25.01 -18.17 21.25
C ALA A 409 -23.61 -18.49 21.78
N ALA A 410 -23.37 -19.73 22.24
CA ALA A 410 -22.08 -20.17 22.75
C ALA A 410 -20.95 -20.14 21.72
N GLN A 411 -21.27 -20.32 20.44
CA GLN A 411 -20.31 -20.27 19.34
C GLN A 411 -19.94 -18.85 18.91
N SER A 412 -20.80 -17.86 19.13
CA SER A 412 -20.67 -16.54 18.49
C SER A 412 -20.81 -15.34 19.41
N VAL A 413 -21.74 -15.35 20.37
CA VAL A 413 -21.99 -14.20 21.26
C VAL A 413 -20.78 -13.98 22.17
N PHE A 414 -20.29 -12.74 22.17
CA PHE A 414 -19.02 -12.33 22.80
C PHE A 414 -17.76 -13.03 22.25
N ARG A 415 -17.86 -13.92 21.25
CA ARG A 415 -16.70 -14.51 20.56
C ARG A 415 -16.41 -13.83 19.23
N CYS A 416 -17.44 -13.38 18.53
CA CYS A 416 -17.33 -12.76 17.23
C CYS A 416 -17.52 -11.25 17.36
N TYR A 417 -16.59 -10.51 16.77
CA TYR A 417 -16.63 -9.06 16.69
C TYR A 417 -16.43 -8.63 15.24
N ARG A 418 -17.12 -7.59 14.80
CA ARG A 418 -16.96 -7.00 13.46
C ARG A 418 -16.40 -5.59 13.58
N VAL A 419 -15.63 -5.15 12.59
CA VAL A 419 -15.22 -3.74 12.48
C VAL A 419 -16.44 -2.83 12.42
N ALA A 420 -16.46 -1.81 13.27
CA ALA A 420 -17.53 -0.82 13.35
C ALA A 420 -17.51 0.09 12.11
N ASP A 421 -18.66 0.67 11.77
CA ASP A 421 -18.75 1.72 10.74
C ASP A 421 -18.24 3.09 11.25
N GLU A 422 -17.90 3.19 12.53
CA GLU A 422 -17.41 4.41 13.18
C GLU A 422 -15.89 4.35 13.40
N ASP A 423 -15.24 5.49 13.17
CA ASP A 423 -13.82 5.64 13.48
C ASP A 423 -13.54 5.58 14.99
N VAL A 424 -12.41 4.96 15.37
CA VAL A 424 -11.95 4.97 16.77
C VAL A 424 -11.53 6.36 17.21
N SER A 425 -10.99 7.19 16.30
CA SER A 425 -10.41 8.50 16.59
C SER A 425 -11.41 9.66 16.59
N SER A 426 -12.68 9.36 16.34
CA SER A 426 -13.84 10.27 16.21
C SER A 426 -14.10 11.22 17.40
N GLY A 427 -13.27 11.13 18.43
CA GLY A 427 -13.26 11.92 19.63
C GLY A 427 -12.42 13.19 19.67
N ALA A 428 -11.50 13.39 18.72
CA ALA A 428 -10.87 14.69 18.58
C ALA A 428 -11.99 15.72 18.37
N ARG A 429 -11.98 16.81 19.15
CA ARG A 429 -12.83 17.98 18.88
C ARG A 429 -12.54 18.41 17.44
N GLU A 430 -13.43 18.04 16.52
CA GLU A 430 -13.63 18.86 15.33
C GLU A 430 -13.86 20.28 15.87
N LYS A 431 -13.02 21.23 15.46
CA LYS A 431 -13.49 22.61 15.36
C LYS A 431 -14.75 22.50 14.51
N THR A 432 -15.92 22.61 15.13
CA THR A 432 -17.21 22.44 14.49
C THR A 432 -17.17 23.16 13.15
N PRO A 433 -17.16 22.46 12.01
CA PRO A 433 -17.47 23.12 10.75
C PRO A 433 -18.94 23.52 10.88
N ASP A 434 -19.24 24.80 10.64
CA ASP A 434 -20.60 25.33 10.71
C ASP A 434 -21.58 24.38 10.01
N ARG A 435 -22.55 23.86 10.75
CA ARG A 435 -23.54 22.94 10.21
C ARG A 435 -24.32 23.65 9.09
N PRO A 436 -24.36 23.11 7.87
CA PRO A 436 -25.16 23.70 6.81
C PRO A 436 -26.65 23.45 7.09
N GLY A 437 -27.38 24.53 7.38
CA GLY A 437 -28.83 24.50 7.60
C GLY A 437 -29.37 25.48 8.66
N SER A 438 -28.54 26.31 9.28
CA SER A 438 -29.00 27.28 10.28
C SER A 438 -29.55 28.55 9.65
N THR A 439 -30.77 28.90 10.04
CA THR A 439 -31.22 30.31 10.02
C THR A 439 -30.37 31.03 11.06
N LEU A 440 -29.44 31.89 10.64
CA LEU A 440 -28.77 32.81 11.54
C LEU A 440 -29.75 33.96 11.81
N THR A 441 -30.06 34.20 13.08
CA THR A 441 -30.88 35.33 13.52
C THR A 441 -30.04 36.17 14.47
N ILE A 442 -29.74 37.42 14.10
CA ILE A 442 -28.98 38.35 14.93
C ILE A 442 -29.98 39.16 15.76
N ASP A 443 -29.99 39.03 17.09
CA ASP A 443 -30.94 39.71 17.96
C ASP A 443 -30.59 41.22 18.11
N PRO A 444 -31.48 42.15 17.75
CA PRO A 444 -31.22 43.59 17.86
C PRO A 444 -31.05 44.09 19.30
N ASP A 445 -31.53 43.37 20.32
CA ASP A 445 -31.51 43.81 21.73
C ASP A 445 -30.14 43.64 22.42
N LEU A 446 -29.14 43.07 21.73
CA LEU A 446 -27.81 42.76 22.28
C LEU A 446 -26.73 43.84 22.02
N TYR A 447 -27.06 45.04 21.49
CA TYR A 447 -26.05 45.95 20.92
C TYR A 447 -26.23 47.45 21.27
N ASP A 448 -25.11 48.15 21.47
CA ASP A 448 -25.02 49.57 21.88
C ASP A 448 -24.66 50.51 20.69
N ASP A 449 -24.97 51.80 20.80
CA ASP A 449 -25.25 52.81 19.75
C ASP A 449 -24.11 53.23 18.77
N ALA A 450 -23.07 52.42 18.52
CA ALA A 450 -22.00 52.77 17.58
C ALA A 450 -21.64 51.61 16.64
N LEU A 451 -22.27 51.56 15.46
CA LEU A 451 -22.35 50.31 14.70
C LEU A 451 -21.83 50.42 13.27
N SER A 452 -20.54 50.13 13.11
CA SER A 452 -20.02 49.60 11.84
C SER A 452 -19.99 48.08 11.92
N TYR A 453 -20.78 47.40 11.09
CA TYR A 453 -20.82 45.93 11.06
C TYR A 453 -20.14 45.40 9.82
N VAL A 454 -19.44 44.28 9.96
CA VAL A 454 -18.88 43.56 8.82
C VAL A 454 -19.35 42.11 8.87
N VAL A 455 -20.08 41.69 7.82
CA VAL A 455 -20.59 40.33 7.63
C VAL A 455 -19.98 39.76 6.35
N VAL A 456 -19.40 38.57 6.42
CA VAL A 456 -18.87 37.86 5.25
C VAL A 456 -19.82 36.72 4.90
N VAL A 457 -20.41 36.75 3.71
CA VAL A 457 -21.31 35.70 3.19
C VAL A 457 -20.66 35.02 1.99
N ASN A 458 -20.41 33.71 2.07
CA ASN A 458 -19.72 32.92 1.04
C ASN A 458 -18.40 33.57 0.55
N GLY A 459 -17.66 34.21 1.47
CA GLY A 459 -16.38 34.89 1.18
C GLY A 459 -16.50 36.33 0.68
N VAL A 460 -17.72 36.88 0.52
CA VAL A 460 -17.95 38.27 0.14
C VAL A 460 -18.28 39.10 1.38
N MET A 461 -17.56 40.21 1.58
CA MET A 461 -17.69 41.07 2.74
C MET A 461 -18.72 42.19 2.50
N PHE A 462 -19.63 42.39 3.45
CA PHE A 462 -20.65 43.42 3.48
C PHE A 462 -20.44 44.28 4.71
N GLN A 463 -20.49 45.61 4.54
CA GLN A 463 -20.26 46.53 5.62
C GLN A 463 -21.29 47.65 5.64
N THR A 464 -21.81 47.96 6.83
CA THR A 464 -22.63 49.15 7.06
C THR A 464 -21.82 50.14 7.89
N VAL A 465 -21.91 51.42 7.56
CA VAL A 465 -21.26 52.50 8.32
C VAL A 465 -22.27 53.64 8.48
N GLY A 466 -22.46 54.11 9.72
CA GLY A 466 -23.20 55.34 10.00
C GLY A 466 -24.73 55.19 10.05
N GLN A 467 -25.24 54.03 10.47
CA GLN A 467 -26.68 53.83 10.66
C GLN A 467 -27.09 54.30 12.06
N GLU A 468 -28.21 55.03 12.16
CA GLU A 468 -28.72 55.61 13.41
C GLU A 468 -29.39 54.58 14.34
N SER A 469 -29.52 53.32 13.91
CA SER A 469 -30.08 52.22 14.71
C SER A 469 -29.61 50.84 14.24
N ALA A 470 -29.63 49.85 15.13
CA ALA A 470 -29.35 48.45 14.80
C ALA A 470 -30.30 47.90 13.71
N ALA A 471 -31.58 48.27 13.76
CA ALA A 471 -32.56 47.92 12.73
C ALA A 471 -32.19 48.51 11.36
N GLY A 472 -31.70 49.76 11.32
CA GLY A 472 -31.20 50.39 10.10
C GLY A 472 -29.98 49.67 9.51
N ALA A 473 -29.04 49.27 10.37
CA ALA A 473 -27.86 48.50 9.96
C ALA A 473 -28.21 47.09 9.43
N ILE A 474 -29.14 46.40 10.09
CA ILE A 474 -29.61 45.08 9.65
C ILE A 474 -30.35 45.18 8.32
N ALA A 475 -31.18 46.21 8.12
CA ALA A 475 -31.87 46.45 6.85
C ALA A 475 -30.89 46.78 5.71
N ASP A 476 -29.86 47.59 5.98
CA ASP A 476 -28.81 47.94 5.02
C ASP A 476 -27.96 46.71 4.64
N LEU A 477 -27.54 45.89 5.61
CA LEU A 477 -26.87 44.60 5.32
C LEU A 477 -27.74 43.67 4.47
N ALA A 478 -29.04 43.52 4.80
CA ALA A 478 -29.96 42.68 4.04
C ALA A 478 -30.09 43.17 2.58
N ALA A 479 -30.18 44.49 2.39
CA ALA A 479 -30.24 45.11 1.07
C ALA A 479 -28.94 44.90 0.28
N GLN A 480 -27.77 45.10 0.90
CA GLN A 480 -26.48 44.91 0.25
C GLN A 480 -26.24 43.45 -0.17
N ILE A 481 -26.57 42.48 0.69
CA ILE A 481 -26.43 41.04 0.38
C ILE A 481 -27.37 40.66 -0.77
N THR A 482 -28.62 41.12 -0.74
CA THR A 482 -29.61 40.82 -1.78
C THR A 482 -29.28 41.49 -3.12
N ALA A 483 -28.69 42.69 -3.10
CA ALA A 483 -28.30 43.43 -4.31
C ALA A 483 -27.02 42.87 -4.97
N TYR A 484 -26.23 42.06 -4.27
CA TYR A 484 -24.98 41.54 -4.81
C TYR A 484 -25.24 40.43 -5.84
N THR A 485 -25.04 40.73 -7.12
CA THR A 485 -25.34 39.83 -8.24
C THR A 485 -24.61 38.49 -8.19
N GLY A 486 -23.45 38.42 -7.54
CA GLY A 486 -22.71 37.16 -7.35
C GLY A 486 -23.33 36.21 -6.32
N LEU A 487 -24.22 36.71 -5.45
CA LEU A 487 -24.86 35.96 -4.38
C LEU A 487 -26.38 35.84 -4.53
N ALA A 488 -27.02 36.72 -5.32
CA ALA A 488 -28.48 36.73 -5.50
C ALA A 488 -29.07 35.40 -6.01
N ALA A 489 -28.28 34.58 -6.71
CA ALA A 489 -28.68 33.24 -7.15
C ALA A 489 -28.49 32.14 -6.08
N GLN A 490 -27.78 32.43 -4.99
CA GLN A 490 -27.39 31.47 -3.94
C GLN A 490 -28.08 31.76 -2.60
N VAL A 491 -28.32 33.03 -2.27
CA VAL A 491 -28.89 33.46 -0.99
C VAL A 491 -29.90 34.60 -1.15
N THR A 492 -30.87 34.63 -0.24
CA THR A 492 -31.74 35.79 0.03
C THR A 492 -31.55 36.24 1.46
N ALA A 493 -31.37 37.54 1.68
CA ALA A 493 -31.28 38.14 3.01
C ALA A 493 -32.49 39.03 3.28
N ALA A 494 -33.10 38.92 4.45
CA ALA A 494 -34.23 39.74 4.88
C ALA A 494 -34.14 40.04 6.38
N VAL A 495 -34.82 41.10 6.81
CA VAL A 495 -35.04 41.35 8.24
C VAL A 495 -36.15 40.41 8.72
N ASP A 496 -35.90 39.61 9.75
CA ASP A 496 -36.92 38.74 10.33
C ASP A 496 -37.96 39.62 11.05
N PRO A 497 -39.24 39.56 10.65
CA PRO A 497 -40.28 40.41 11.22
C PRO A 497 -40.60 40.08 12.68
N THR A 498 -40.17 38.90 13.17
CA THR A 498 -40.45 38.44 14.54
C THR A 498 -39.39 38.90 15.53
N THR A 499 -38.12 38.84 15.12
CA THR A 499 -36.99 39.11 16.00
C THR A 499 -36.25 40.40 15.64
N GLY A 500 -36.55 41.04 14.51
CA GLY A 500 -35.81 42.20 14.00
C GLY A 500 -34.40 41.86 13.49
N GLY A 501 -34.03 40.59 13.44
CA GLY A 501 -32.68 40.14 13.09
C GLY A 501 -32.42 39.92 11.59
N LEU A 502 -31.15 39.93 11.18
CA LEU A 502 -30.77 39.59 9.80
C LEU A 502 -30.94 38.08 9.57
N ARG A 503 -31.83 37.69 8.66
CA ARG A 503 -32.08 36.30 8.24
C ARG A 503 -31.52 36.06 6.84
N ILE A 504 -30.59 35.11 6.71
CA ILE A 504 -30.00 34.69 5.42
C ILE A 504 -30.48 33.27 5.10
N THR A 505 -31.11 33.09 3.94
CA THR A 505 -31.67 31.80 3.49
C THR A 505 -31.04 31.40 2.16
N GLY A 506 -30.66 30.13 2.00
CA GLY A 506 -30.21 29.60 0.70
C GLY A 506 -31.36 29.53 -0.31
N VAL A 507 -31.08 29.78 -1.58
CA VAL A 507 -32.06 29.71 -2.68
C VAL A 507 -31.99 28.32 -3.33
N ASN A 508 -33.13 27.68 -3.60
CA ASN A 508 -33.29 26.44 -4.40
C ASN A 508 -32.52 25.19 -3.92
N ASP A 509 -32.69 24.75 -2.66
CA ASP A 509 -32.03 23.54 -2.11
C ASP A 509 -30.49 23.53 -2.24
N GLY A 510 -29.89 24.70 -2.51
CA GLY A 510 -28.44 24.88 -2.61
C GLY A 510 -27.73 24.73 -1.26
N PRO A 511 -26.39 24.54 -1.26
CA PRO A 511 -25.61 24.45 -0.02
C PRO A 511 -25.84 25.69 0.85
N ALA A 512 -25.99 25.47 2.16
CA ALA A 512 -26.24 26.56 3.11
C ALA A 512 -25.09 27.58 3.06
N PRO A 513 -25.39 28.88 3.12
CA PRO A 513 -24.37 29.91 3.03
C PRO A 513 -23.45 29.88 4.26
N THR A 514 -22.15 30.04 4.03
CA THR A 514 -21.18 30.30 5.09
C THR A 514 -21.27 31.77 5.48
N VAL A 515 -21.60 32.06 6.74
CA VAL A 515 -21.71 33.42 7.26
C VAL A 515 -20.72 33.61 8.40
N VAL A 516 -19.81 34.58 8.27
CA VAL A 516 -18.84 34.94 9.31
C VAL A 516 -19.06 36.39 9.71
N ILE A 517 -19.31 36.64 10.99
CA ILE A 517 -19.36 38.00 11.55
C ILE A 517 -17.95 38.36 11.99
N THR A 518 -17.31 39.32 11.32
CA THR A 518 -15.87 39.61 11.53
C THR A 518 -15.60 40.73 12.52
N SER A 519 -16.60 41.53 12.90
CA SER A 519 -16.45 42.55 13.93
C SER A 519 -17.79 43.00 14.53
N GLY A 520 -17.81 43.05 15.86
CA GLY A 520 -18.85 43.57 16.74
C GLY A 520 -18.42 43.23 18.17
N GLU A 521 -17.77 44.17 18.88
CA GLU A 521 -17.48 43.98 20.30
C GLU A 521 -18.80 44.04 21.08
N ALA A 522 -19.34 42.88 21.45
CA ALA A 522 -20.41 42.78 22.42
C ALA A 522 -20.00 41.78 23.51
N ALA A 523 -19.92 42.27 24.74
CA ALA A 523 -19.78 41.47 25.95
C ALA A 523 -21.13 40.79 26.25
N GLY A 524 -21.42 39.66 25.59
CA GLY A 524 -22.65 38.90 25.83
C GLY A 524 -22.87 37.87 24.74
N GLY A 525 -22.69 36.59 25.08
CA GLY A 525 -22.78 35.50 24.11
C GLY A 525 -24.16 35.39 23.47
N ALA A 526 -24.21 35.49 22.14
CA ALA A 526 -25.38 35.13 21.37
C ALA A 526 -25.62 33.61 21.47
N SER A 527 -26.84 33.19 21.82
CA SER A 527 -27.28 31.79 21.77
C SER A 527 -28.41 31.63 20.76
N ALA A 528 -28.29 30.67 19.85
CA ALA A 528 -29.35 30.33 18.92
C ALA A 528 -30.52 29.65 19.65
N ALA A 529 -31.75 30.13 19.44
CA ALA A 529 -32.95 29.48 19.97
C ALA A 529 -33.17 28.11 19.30
N PRO A 530 -33.43 27.02 20.07
CA PRO A 530 -33.60 25.69 19.50
C PRO A 530 -34.99 25.51 18.87
N ILE A 531 -35.00 24.92 17.67
CA ILE A 531 -36.20 24.46 16.96
C ILE A 531 -36.82 23.28 17.74
N PRO A 532 -38.16 23.13 17.81
CA PRO A 532 -38.80 21.97 18.44
C PRO A 532 -38.26 20.66 17.84
N ALA A 533 -37.75 19.78 18.71
CA ALA A 533 -36.97 18.62 18.35
C ALA A 533 -37.78 17.64 17.45
N GLN A 534 -37.31 17.47 16.22
CA GLN A 534 -37.58 16.24 15.46
C GLN A 534 -37.08 15.05 16.30
N PRO A 535 -37.76 13.88 16.28
CA PRO A 535 -37.24 12.67 16.92
C PRO A 535 -35.78 12.49 16.51
N PRO A 536 -34.86 12.28 17.47
CA PRO A 536 -33.43 12.30 17.21
C PRO A 536 -33.12 11.27 16.12
N GLN A 537 -32.77 11.76 14.93
CA GLN A 537 -32.16 10.88 13.95
C GLN A 537 -30.87 10.34 14.56
N PRO A 538 -30.58 9.02 14.42
CA PRO A 538 -29.33 8.47 14.90
C PRO A 538 -28.21 9.30 14.30
N ALA A 539 -27.34 9.85 15.17
CA ALA A 539 -26.23 10.68 14.72
C ALA A 539 -25.45 9.90 13.66
N ALA A 540 -25.29 10.50 12.48
CA ALA A 540 -24.55 9.87 11.40
C ALA A 540 -23.18 9.41 11.94
N SER A 541 -22.89 8.12 11.81
CA SER A 541 -21.61 7.56 12.25
C SER A 541 -20.49 8.28 11.53
N LYS A 542 -19.48 8.71 12.29
CA LYS A 542 -18.30 9.36 11.69
C LYS A 542 -17.57 8.36 10.80
N PRO A 543 -17.25 8.71 9.54
CA PRO A 543 -16.61 7.79 8.61
C PRO A 543 -15.25 7.36 9.15
N ILE A 544 -14.85 6.12 8.85
CA ILE A 544 -13.54 5.58 9.26
C ILE A 544 -12.43 6.41 8.60
N PHE A 545 -11.51 6.92 9.41
CA PHE A 545 -10.39 7.73 8.91
C PHE A 545 -9.13 6.86 8.80
N VAL A 546 -8.65 6.68 7.56
CA VAL A 546 -7.40 5.94 7.33
C VAL A 546 -6.22 6.92 7.29
N PRO A 547 -5.15 6.71 8.07
CA PRO A 547 -3.98 7.59 8.08
C PRO A 547 -3.40 7.84 6.67
N TYR A 548 -2.99 9.08 6.37
CA TYR A 548 -2.58 9.59 5.04
C TYR A 548 -3.62 9.53 3.89
N TYR A 549 -4.56 8.60 3.91
CA TYR A 549 -5.58 8.47 2.87
C TYR A 549 -6.77 9.42 3.10
N GLY A 550 -7.25 9.50 4.35
CA GLY A 550 -8.44 10.26 4.72
C GLY A 550 -9.67 9.38 5.03
N PRO A 551 -10.88 9.98 5.07
CA PRO A 551 -12.10 9.23 5.37
C PRO A 551 -12.49 8.32 4.21
N VAL A 552 -12.83 7.06 4.52
CA VAL A 552 -13.46 6.13 3.56
C VAL A 552 -14.97 6.31 3.55
N LYS A 553 -15.62 6.12 2.39
CA LYS A 553 -17.08 6.23 2.27
C LYS A 553 -17.79 5.04 2.93
N ASN A 554 -17.21 3.83 2.80
CA ASN A 554 -17.76 2.57 3.30
C ASN A 554 -16.67 1.74 3.98
N ARG A 555 -17.01 1.00 5.04
CA ARG A 555 -16.05 0.10 5.71
C ARG A 555 -15.51 -0.97 4.76
N ASP A 556 -16.29 -1.44 3.79
CA ASP A 556 -15.92 -2.53 2.87
C ASP A 556 -14.74 -2.15 1.95
N GLN A 557 -14.35 -0.88 1.94
CA GLN A 557 -13.13 -0.40 1.29
C GLN A 557 -11.86 -0.74 2.06
N ILE A 558 -11.99 -1.27 3.27
CA ILE A 558 -10.87 -1.66 4.11
C ILE A 558 -10.73 -3.18 4.02
N VAL A 559 -9.58 -3.67 3.59
CA VAL A 559 -9.28 -5.11 3.61
C VAL A 559 -8.32 -5.37 4.76
N LEU A 560 -8.77 -6.10 5.78
CA LEU A 560 -7.94 -6.41 6.94
C LEU A 560 -6.80 -7.33 6.55
N LEU A 561 -5.61 -7.07 7.08
CA LEU A 561 -4.48 -7.98 6.98
C LEU A 561 -4.33 -8.80 8.26
N THR A 562 -3.69 -9.96 8.12
CA THR A 562 -3.39 -10.88 9.23
C THR A 562 -2.09 -10.53 9.94
N GLU A 563 -1.46 -9.41 9.58
CA GLU A 563 -0.21 -8.90 10.14
C GLU A 563 -0.30 -7.36 10.26
N LYS A 564 0.49 -6.79 11.17
CA LYS A 564 0.72 -5.34 11.29
C LYS A 564 1.84 -4.91 10.35
N VAL A 565 1.95 -3.59 10.12
CA VAL A 565 3.09 -3.01 9.39
C VAL A 565 4.36 -3.11 10.24
N GLU A 566 4.21 -2.93 11.55
CA GLU A 566 5.32 -3.08 12.49
C GLU A 566 5.83 -4.51 12.55
N GLN A 567 7.16 -4.61 12.63
CA GLN A 567 7.83 -5.88 12.82
C GLN A 567 7.91 -6.20 14.31
N VAL A 568 7.90 -7.50 14.63
CA VAL A 568 8.10 -7.98 16.00
C VAL A 568 9.44 -7.47 16.53
N VAL A 569 9.39 -6.61 17.54
CA VAL A 569 10.56 -6.22 18.33
C VAL A 569 10.76 -7.30 19.40
N PRO A 570 11.91 -8.02 19.41
CA PRO A 570 12.14 -9.04 20.43
C PRO A 570 12.20 -8.42 21.82
N GLU A 571 11.13 -8.58 22.60
CA GLU A 571 11.14 -8.19 24.00
C GLU A 571 11.73 -9.30 24.87
N LYS A 572 12.49 -8.91 25.90
CA LYS A 572 12.97 -9.87 26.91
C LYS A 572 11.73 -10.52 27.56
N PRO A 573 11.69 -11.87 27.69
CA PRO A 573 10.57 -12.54 28.34
C PRO A 573 10.29 -11.90 29.70
N ASN A 574 9.04 -11.52 29.93
CA ASN A 574 8.63 -10.99 31.23
C ASN A 574 8.89 -12.07 32.30
N PRO A 575 9.79 -11.84 33.27
CA PRO A 575 10.15 -12.84 34.27
C PRO A 575 8.96 -13.28 35.12
N ASP A 576 7.95 -12.42 35.29
CA ASP A 576 6.73 -12.74 36.05
C ASP A 576 5.87 -13.80 35.36
N VAL A 577 5.92 -13.87 34.03
CA VAL A 577 5.21 -14.90 33.23
C VAL A 577 5.94 -16.24 33.32
N LEU A 578 7.27 -16.24 33.40
CA LEU A 578 8.09 -17.45 33.52
C LEU A 578 8.04 -18.05 34.93
N ALA A 579 7.89 -17.23 35.98
CA ALA A 579 7.80 -17.70 37.36
C ALA A 579 6.56 -18.61 37.59
N ALA A 580 5.46 -18.38 36.86
CA ALA A 580 4.26 -19.21 36.94
C ALA A 580 4.44 -20.59 36.27
N ALA A 581 5.25 -20.70 35.21
CA ALA A 581 5.51 -21.95 34.51
C ALA A 581 6.35 -22.95 35.33
N GLY A 582 7.08 -22.47 36.35
CA GLY A 582 7.82 -23.30 37.29
C GLY A 582 6.98 -23.92 38.42
N SER A 583 5.69 -23.57 38.53
CA SER A 583 4.79 -24.20 39.52
C SER A 583 4.45 -25.64 39.07
N PRO A 584 4.68 -26.67 39.92
CA PRO A 584 4.56 -28.10 39.56
C PRO A 584 3.20 -28.61 39.08
N GLY A 585 2.20 -27.74 38.85
CA GLY A 585 0.86 -28.09 38.38
C GLY A 585 0.46 -27.50 37.03
N VAL A 586 1.34 -26.75 36.35
CA VAL A 586 1.01 -25.99 35.13
C VAL A 586 1.73 -26.54 33.88
N ALA A 587 1.85 -27.87 33.80
CA ALA A 587 2.39 -28.53 32.62
C ALA A 587 1.32 -28.59 31.51
N GLY A 588 1.46 -27.74 30.49
CA GLY A 588 0.60 -27.78 29.30
C GLY A 588 0.06 -26.44 28.80
N LEU A 589 0.39 -25.31 29.43
CA LEU A 589 0.01 -24.01 28.87
C LEU A 589 0.85 -23.70 27.63
N PRO A 590 0.23 -23.42 26.46
CA PRO A 590 0.96 -22.91 25.30
C PRO A 590 1.64 -21.60 25.70
N ALA A 591 2.95 -21.51 25.50
CA ALA A 591 3.72 -20.33 25.87
C ALA A 591 3.07 -19.07 25.25
N PRO A 592 2.56 -18.12 26.05
CA PRO A 592 1.89 -16.94 25.53
C PRO A 592 2.96 -15.94 25.11
N GLN A 593 3.62 -16.21 23.98
CA GLN A 593 4.54 -15.27 23.36
C GLN A 593 4.29 -15.24 21.85
N ALA A 594 3.08 -14.84 21.46
CA ALA A 594 2.75 -14.50 20.06
C ALA A 594 3.71 -13.42 19.49
N ASP A 595 4.35 -12.65 20.37
CA ASP A 595 5.32 -11.60 20.02
C ASP A 595 6.78 -12.04 20.21
N THR A 596 7.06 -13.31 20.51
CA THR A 596 8.44 -13.79 20.37
C THR A 596 8.74 -14.06 18.92
N TYR A 597 9.76 -13.38 18.42
CA TYR A 597 10.32 -13.68 17.12
C TYR A 597 10.84 -15.13 17.09
N PHE A 598 10.06 -16.03 16.50
CA PHE A 598 10.38 -17.46 16.37
C PHE A 598 11.44 -17.73 15.28
N GLY A 599 11.98 -16.68 14.65
CA GLY A 599 13.00 -16.76 13.63
C GLY A 599 12.49 -16.98 12.20
N TYR A 600 11.18 -17.20 11.99
CA TYR A 600 10.62 -17.50 10.66
C TYR A 600 9.76 -16.38 10.06
N SER A 601 9.06 -15.57 10.87
CA SER A 601 8.32 -14.38 10.39
C SER A 601 8.62 -13.17 11.27
N ARG A 602 8.85 -12.01 10.63
CA ARG A 602 8.97 -10.71 11.32
C ARG A 602 7.64 -9.98 11.45
N GLY A 603 6.60 -10.42 10.72
CA GLY A 603 5.29 -9.80 10.79
C GLY A 603 4.74 -9.90 12.20
N GLN A 604 4.37 -8.77 12.79
CA GLN A 604 3.69 -8.78 14.08
C GLN A 604 2.22 -9.14 13.87
N GLN A 605 1.68 -10.02 14.69
CA GLN A 605 0.27 -10.37 14.60
C GLN A 605 -0.62 -9.16 14.96
N PRO A 606 -1.85 -9.10 14.42
CA PRO A 606 -2.88 -8.16 14.84
C PRO A 606 -3.03 -8.21 16.36
N THR A 607 -3.39 -7.08 16.94
CA THR A 607 -3.53 -6.98 18.40
C THR A 607 -4.89 -6.38 18.72
N VAL A 608 -5.60 -6.96 19.67
CA VAL A 608 -6.83 -6.36 20.19
C VAL A 608 -6.53 -5.72 21.54
N TYR A 609 -7.06 -4.52 21.74
CA TYR A 609 -7.04 -3.76 22.99
C TYR A 609 -8.46 -3.65 23.53
N GLY A 610 -8.62 -3.62 24.84
CA GLY A 610 -9.91 -3.40 25.48
C GLY A 610 -9.98 -3.91 26.90
N ALA A 611 -11.00 -3.45 27.63
CA ALA A 611 -11.25 -3.86 29.00
C ALA A 611 -12.04 -5.18 29.02
N ILE A 612 -11.41 -6.24 29.50
CA ILE A 612 -12.00 -7.58 29.58
C ILE A 612 -11.87 -8.14 31.00
N CYS A 613 -12.72 -9.10 31.36
CA CYS A 613 -12.62 -9.78 32.65
C CYS A 613 -11.29 -10.55 32.73
N ASN A 614 -10.52 -10.32 33.80
CA ASN A 614 -9.24 -11.00 34.04
C ASN A 614 -9.40 -12.53 34.14
N GLY A 615 -10.59 -13.03 34.51
CA GLY A 615 -10.87 -14.47 34.61
C GLY A 615 -10.89 -15.20 33.26
N ILE A 616 -10.99 -14.47 32.14
CA ILE A 616 -11.04 -15.05 30.80
C ILE A 616 -9.63 -15.39 30.29
N GLU A 617 -8.61 -14.63 30.70
CA GLU A 617 -7.22 -14.84 30.29
C GLU A 617 -6.62 -16.09 30.97
N ARG A 618 -7.03 -17.27 30.49
CA ARG A 618 -6.53 -18.55 31.01
C ARG A 618 -5.01 -18.64 30.87
N GLY A 619 -4.35 -19.02 31.95
CA GLY A 619 -2.90 -19.23 31.97
C GLY A 619 -2.05 -17.99 32.28
N ILE A 620 -2.67 -16.85 32.55
CA ILE A 620 -1.99 -15.66 33.09
C ILE A 620 -2.20 -15.62 34.58
N PHE A 621 -1.11 -15.62 35.34
CA PHE A 621 -1.19 -15.51 36.78
C PHE A 621 -1.59 -14.08 37.14
N HIS A 622 -2.86 -13.86 37.45
CA HIS A 622 -3.28 -12.63 38.10
C HIS A 622 -2.95 -12.77 39.59
N PRO A 623 -2.16 -11.87 40.20
CA PRO A 623 -1.96 -11.87 41.63
C PRO A 623 -3.31 -12.00 42.35
N ALA A 624 -3.37 -12.91 43.33
CA ALA A 624 -4.58 -13.17 44.10
C ALA A 624 -5.11 -11.85 44.69
N GLY A 625 -6.20 -11.34 44.11
CA GLY A 625 -6.74 -10.01 44.42
C GLY A 625 -7.26 -9.21 43.23
N LEU A 626 -6.83 -9.52 42.00
CA LEU A 626 -7.31 -8.83 40.78
C LEU A 626 -8.63 -9.40 40.24
N ARG A 627 -9.64 -9.58 41.10
CA ARG A 627 -11.02 -9.74 40.61
C ARG A 627 -11.45 -8.43 39.94
N GLY A 628 -11.95 -8.51 38.71
CA GLY A 628 -12.38 -7.36 37.92
C GLY A 628 -11.81 -7.36 36.51
N ASN A 629 -11.96 -6.22 35.84
CA ASN A 629 -11.56 -6.05 34.45
C ASN A 629 -10.14 -5.50 34.33
N CYS A 630 -9.49 -5.80 33.21
CA CYS A 630 -8.27 -5.12 32.83
C CYS A 630 -8.55 -3.68 32.36
N PRO A 631 -7.55 -2.78 32.39
CA PRO A 631 -7.65 -1.45 31.77
C PRO A 631 -7.99 -1.54 30.27
N GLY A 632 -8.67 -0.53 29.72
CA GLY A 632 -9.10 -0.54 28.31
C GLY A 632 -7.96 -0.37 27.29
N ASP A 633 -6.80 0.15 27.69
CA ASP A 633 -5.58 0.17 26.87
C ASP A 633 -4.77 -1.13 26.92
N ARG A 634 -5.20 -2.10 27.72
CA ARG A 634 -4.49 -3.37 27.82
C ARG A 634 -4.78 -4.23 26.59
N ARG A 635 -3.72 -4.85 26.08
CA ARG A 635 -3.81 -5.90 25.07
C ARG A 635 -4.58 -7.10 25.61
N VAL A 636 -5.59 -7.52 24.87
CA VAL A 636 -6.33 -8.77 25.05
C VAL A 636 -5.44 -9.95 24.62
N ARG A 637 -5.25 -10.92 25.50
CA ARG A 637 -4.39 -12.09 25.25
C ARG A 637 -5.15 -13.37 24.88
N VAL A 638 -6.46 -13.27 24.68
CA VAL A 638 -7.29 -14.36 24.16
C VAL A 638 -6.94 -14.59 22.69
N PRO A 639 -6.57 -15.81 22.27
CA PRO A 639 -6.31 -16.12 20.87
C PRO A 639 -7.50 -15.80 19.98
N PHE A 640 -7.23 -15.29 18.78
CA PHE A 640 -8.26 -14.99 17.80
C PHE A 640 -7.76 -15.20 16.36
N VAL A 641 -8.71 -15.28 15.44
CA VAL A 641 -8.48 -15.31 13.99
C VAL A 641 -9.11 -14.06 13.38
N VAL A 642 -8.42 -13.47 12.40
CA VAL A 642 -8.94 -12.38 11.56
C VAL A 642 -9.55 -13.00 10.30
N ASP A 643 -10.80 -12.67 10.03
CA ASP A 643 -11.45 -12.91 8.73
C ASP A 643 -11.41 -11.60 7.93
N PRO A 644 -10.53 -11.50 6.91
CA PRO A 644 -10.41 -10.29 6.09
C PRO A 644 -11.67 -9.92 5.32
N VAL A 645 -12.45 -10.93 4.91
CA VAL A 645 -13.59 -10.75 4.00
C VAL A 645 -14.82 -10.31 4.80
N GLY A 646 -15.10 -10.99 5.91
CA GLY A 646 -16.17 -10.61 6.83
C GLY A 646 -15.84 -9.39 7.70
N GLN A 647 -14.58 -8.92 7.66
CA GLN A 647 -14.02 -7.93 8.60
C GLN A 647 -14.29 -8.31 10.07
N MET A 648 -14.10 -9.59 10.38
CA MET A 648 -14.43 -10.16 11.68
C MET A 648 -13.20 -10.60 12.45
N ILE A 649 -13.33 -10.55 13.76
CA ILE A 649 -12.39 -11.05 14.74
C ILE A 649 -13.11 -12.13 15.55
N VAL A 650 -12.62 -13.37 15.44
CA VAL A 650 -13.23 -14.54 16.08
C VAL A 650 -12.29 -15.04 17.16
N PHE A 651 -12.65 -14.81 18.42
CA PHE A 651 -11.91 -15.28 19.59
C PHE A 651 -12.19 -16.77 19.88
N ASP A 652 -11.22 -17.46 20.47
CA ASP A 652 -11.37 -18.86 20.86
C ASP A 652 -12.40 -19.07 21.99
N THR A 653 -12.57 -18.05 22.82
CA THR A 653 -13.36 -18.03 24.06
C THR A 653 -14.15 -16.72 24.10
N PRO A 654 -15.35 -16.70 24.70
CA PRO A 654 -16.11 -15.47 24.84
C PRO A 654 -15.32 -14.40 25.58
N VAL A 655 -15.19 -13.21 24.99
CA VAL A 655 -14.53 -12.03 25.53
C VAL A 655 -15.59 -11.05 26.00
N TYR A 656 -15.65 -10.80 27.31
CA TYR A 656 -16.65 -9.95 27.95
C TYR A 656 -16.04 -9.12 29.07
N TYR A 657 -16.77 -8.10 29.50
CA TYR A 657 -16.47 -7.23 30.63
C TYR A 657 -17.43 -7.55 31.79
N GLU A 658 -16.93 -7.60 33.02
CA GLU A 658 -17.74 -7.74 34.23
C GLU A 658 -18.12 -6.36 34.78
N LYS A 659 -19.37 -5.96 34.64
CA LYS A 659 -19.88 -4.72 35.22
C LYS A 659 -20.47 -5.00 36.59
N LYS A 660 -20.03 -4.28 37.62
CA LYS A 660 -20.67 -4.32 38.94
C LYS A 660 -22.05 -3.65 38.83
N VAL A 661 -23.10 -4.34 39.29
CA VAL A 661 -24.48 -3.84 39.30
C VAL A 661 -25.02 -3.97 40.71
N GLY A 662 -25.14 -2.83 41.41
CA GLY A 662 -25.63 -2.77 42.78
C GLY A 662 -24.73 -1.91 43.67
N GLY A 663 -25.22 -1.59 44.87
CA GLY A 663 -24.48 -0.83 45.87
C GLY A 663 -23.19 -1.53 46.33
N GLU A 664 -22.35 -0.83 47.09
CA GLU A 664 -21.02 -1.32 47.48
C GLU A 664 -21.03 -2.73 48.13
N LYS A 665 -22.14 -3.08 48.80
CA LYS A 665 -22.36 -4.33 49.52
C LYS A 665 -22.85 -5.52 48.68
N ASP A 666 -23.47 -5.28 47.52
CA ASP A 666 -23.96 -6.37 46.66
C ASP A 666 -22.87 -6.73 45.62
N GLN A 667 -22.42 -7.99 45.65
CA GLN A 667 -21.40 -8.53 44.74
C GLN A 667 -22.02 -9.05 43.43
N ASP A 668 -23.09 -8.44 42.96
CA ASP A 668 -23.74 -8.83 41.70
C ASP A 668 -22.94 -8.27 40.52
N TRP A 669 -22.26 -9.16 39.81
CA TRP A 669 -21.55 -8.85 38.57
C TRP A 669 -22.41 -9.29 37.39
N VAL A 670 -22.57 -8.42 36.39
CA VAL A 670 -23.18 -8.77 35.11
C VAL A 670 -22.13 -8.79 34.02
N TYR A 671 -22.27 -9.75 33.11
CA TYR A 671 -21.44 -9.84 31.92
C TYR A 671 -22.02 -8.92 30.83
N VAL A 672 -21.16 -8.08 30.24
CA VAL A 672 -21.51 -7.19 29.12
C VAL A 672 -20.47 -7.35 28.02
N ALA A 673 -20.82 -6.97 26.78
CA ALA A 673 -19.86 -6.98 25.68
C ALA A 673 -18.66 -6.08 25.98
N ALA A 674 -17.46 -6.53 25.64
CA ALA A 674 -16.24 -5.74 25.82
C ALA A 674 -16.15 -4.64 24.75
N ASN A 675 -15.69 -3.45 25.14
CA ASN A 675 -15.33 -2.39 24.20
C ASN A 675 -13.93 -2.69 23.66
N LEU A 676 -13.87 -3.25 22.45
CA LEU A 676 -12.63 -3.75 21.85
C LEU A 676 -12.20 -2.90 20.67
N VAL A 677 -10.88 -2.81 20.48
CA VAL A 677 -10.25 -2.09 19.38
C VAL A 677 -9.17 -2.97 18.75
N LEU A 678 -9.30 -3.25 17.46
CA LEU A 678 -8.33 -4.00 16.68
C LEU A 678 -7.25 -3.07 16.14
N GLU A 679 -5.99 -3.37 16.43
CA GLU A 679 -4.85 -2.82 15.72
C GLU A 679 -4.33 -3.83 14.70
N THR A 680 -4.41 -3.49 13.42
CA THR A 680 -3.90 -4.31 12.31
C THR A 680 -3.48 -3.44 11.13
N ALA A 681 -2.74 -4.01 10.18
CA ALA A 681 -2.57 -3.38 8.88
C ALA A 681 -3.80 -3.60 8.01
N VAL A 682 -4.11 -2.63 7.16
CA VAL A 682 -5.20 -2.71 6.19
C VAL A 682 -4.72 -2.25 4.83
N ASN A 683 -5.29 -2.86 3.79
CA ASN A 683 -5.26 -2.28 2.45
C ASN A 683 -6.52 -1.45 2.24
N VAL A 684 -6.39 -0.33 1.55
CA VAL A 684 -7.52 0.55 1.23
C VAL A 684 -7.90 0.38 -0.24
N LEU A 685 -9.20 0.31 -0.51
CA LEU A 685 -9.77 0.37 -1.85
C LEU A 685 -10.21 1.81 -2.14
N GLU A 686 -9.92 2.30 -3.33
CA GLU A 686 -10.25 3.66 -3.75
C GLU A 686 -11.77 3.90 -3.77
N ASN A 687 -12.21 5.06 -3.28
CA ASN A 687 -13.61 5.48 -3.11
C ASN A 687 -14.52 5.34 -4.35
N ASP A 688 -13.96 5.41 -5.56
CA ASP A 688 -14.76 5.44 -6.79
C ASP A 688 -14.56 4.17 -7.64
N THR A 689 -13.36 3.59 -7.65
CA THR A 689 -13.04 2.42 -8.49
C THR A 689 -13.09 1.09 -7.74
N TYR A 690 -13.06 1.13 -6.39
CA TYR A 690 -12.80 -0.04 -5.54
C TYR A 690 -11.50 -0.79 -5.88
N GLY A 691 -10.61 -0.15 -6.65
CA GLY A 691 -9.27 -0.67 -6.93
C GLY A 691 -8.40 -0.54 -5.69
N PRO A 692 -7.54 -1.54 -5.39
CA PRO A 692 -6.67 -1.46 -4.23
C PRO A 692 -5.62 -0.38 -4.42
N LEU A 693 -5.41 0.42 -3.38
CA LEU A 693 -4.45 1.51 -3.38
C LEU A 693 -3.03 0.96 -3.45
N ARG A 694 -2.25 1.50 -4.38
CA ARG A 694 -0.86 1.13 -4.62
C ARG A 694 0.04 2.33 -4.47
N TYR A 695 1.30 2.06 -4.13
CA TYR A 695 2.30 3.12 -4.16
C TYR A 695 2.65 3.48 -5.60
N LEU A 696 2.47 4.75 -5.97
CA LEU A 696 2.76 5.26 -7.30
C LEU A 696 3.82 6.36 -7.23
N ARG A 697 4.86 6.23 -8.05
CA ARG A 697 5.92 7.24 -8.17
C ARG A 697 6.28 7.46 -9.63
N TRP A 698 6.26 8.71 -10.11
CA TRP A 698 6.51 8.97 -11.53
C TRP A 698 7.19 10.31 -11.79
N VAL A 699 7.74 10.42 -13.00
CA VAL A 699 8.34 11.62 -13.56
C VAL A 699 7.68 11.88 -14.91
N GLN A 700 7.17 13.10 -15.08
CA GLN A 700 6.59 13.54 -16.34
C GLN A 700 7.66 14.21 -17.20
N PHE A 701 7.80 13.79 -18.46
CA PHE A 701 8.65 14.48 -19.42
C PHE A 701 7.95 15.77 -19.85
N GLY A 702 8.41 16.92 -19.34
CA GLY A 702 7.75 18.19 -19.55
C GLY A 702 8.04 18.82 -20.91
N LYS A 703 6.98 19.16 -21.65
CA LYS A 703 6.86 20.51 -22.22
C LYS A 703 6.81 21.47 -21.03
N PRO A 704 7.70 22.46 -20.91
CA PRO A 704 7.67 23.41 -19.79
C PRO A 704 6.31 24.14 -19.77
N GLU A 705 5.74 24.35 -18.58
CA GLU A 705 4.55 25.20 -18.43
C GLU A 705 4.87 26.58 -19.01
N PRO A 706 4.00 27.17 -19.86
CA PRO A 706 4.22 28.51 -20.41
C PRO A 706 4.45 29.51 -19.27
N GLY A 707 5.65 30.09 -19.21
CA GLY A 707 6.03 31.07 -18.18
C GLY A 707 6.71 30.49 -16.93
N SER A 708 6.84 29.16 -16.79
CA SER A 708 7.65 28.60 -15.70
C SER A 708 9.15 28.67 -16.04
N ASP A 709 9.90 29.53 -15.34
CA ASP A 709 11.36 29.56 -15.42
C ASP A 709 11.95 28.38 -14.62
N ASN A 710 11.75 27.17 -15.12
CA ASN A 710 12.29 25.94 -14.51
C ASN A 710 13.81 25.76 -14.77
N ARG A 711 14.56 26.84 -15.03
CA ARG A 711 16.01 26.79 -15.27
C ARG A 711 16.85 26.52 -14.01
N ASP A 712 16.27 26.63 -12.81
CA ASP A 712 17.02 26.68 -11.55
C ASP A 712 16.98 25.42 -10.64
N ARG A 713 16.59 24.25 -11.14
CA ARG A 713 16.67 23.00 -10.35
C ARG A 713 17.58 21.98 -11.00
N ASN A 714 18.89 22.15 -10.79
CA ASN A 714 19.87 21.11 -11.02
C ASN A 714 19.77 20.11 -9.86
N MET A 715 19.40 18.85 -10.15
CA MET A 715 19.54 17.79 -9.17
C MET A 715 20.90 17.11 -9.42
N GLU A 716 21.80 17.29 -8.47
CA GLU A 716 23.11 16.68 -8.47
C GLU A 716 22.94 15.20 -8.08
N VAL A 717 22.91 14.29 -9.06
CA VAL A 717 22.85 12.85 -8.77
C VAL A 717 24.28 12.38 -8.49
N ASP A 718 24.63 12.41 -7.21
CA ASP A 718 25.87 11.84 -6.71
C ASP A 718 25.74 10.31 -6.64
N PHE A 719 26.17 9.64 -7.71
CA PHE A 719 26.17 8.18 -7.81
C PHE A 719 27.05 7.49 -6.75
N SER A 720 27.96 8.22 -6.10
CA SER A 720 28.79 7.67 -5.01
C SER A 720 27.95 7.32 -3.77
N LYS A 721 26.83 8.00 -3.55
CA LYS A 721 25.88 7.70 -2.46
C LYS A 721 25.14 6.37 -2.64
N TYR A 722 25.15 5.82 -3.85
CA TYR A 722 24.60 4.51 -4.19
C TYR A 722 25.69 3.43 -4.32
N GLY A 723 26.90 3.69 -3.81
CA GLY A 723 28.02 2.74 -3.80
C GLY A 723 28.85 2.70 -5.08
N ILE A 724 28.58 3.59 -6.05
CA ILE A 724 29.29 3.61 -7.34
C ILE A 724 30.50 4.57 -7.23
N LYS A 725 31.69 4.04 -6.98
CA LYS A 725 32.93 4.84 -6.85
C LYS A 725 33.37 5.41 -8.20
N ASN A 726 34.03 6.58 -8.17
CA ASN A 726 34.69 7.23 -9.31
C ASN A 726 33.80 7.64 -10.50
N THR A 727 32.48 7.75 -10.32
CA THR A 727 31.62 8.30 -11.38
C THR A 727 31.59 9.83 -11.26
N PRO A 728 31.92 10.60 -12.31
CA PRO A 728 31.77 12.04 -12.27
C PRO A 728 30.30 12.38 -12.01
N ILE A 729 30.08 13.32 -11.10
CA ILE A 729 28.75 13.80 -10.76
C ILE A 729 28.07 14.26 -12.06
N LYS A 730 26.98 13.59 -12.43
CA LYS A 730 26.17 13.96 -13.59
C LYS A 730 25.03 14.86 -13.10
N ASN A 731 25.10 16.14 -13.47
CA ASN A 731 23.98 17.07 -13.27
C ASN A 731 22.88 16.72 -14.28
N VAL A 732 21.89 15.94 -13.86
CA VAL A 732 20.72 15.61 -14.69
C VAL A 732 19.57 16.53 -14.27
N LYS A 733 19.10 17.36 -15.20
CA LYS A 733 17.92 18.20 -14.98
C LYS A 733 16.67 17.33 -15.04
N LEU A 734 16.16 16.91 -13.89
CA LEU A 734 14.90 16.16 -13.80
C LEU A 734 13.72 17.13 -13.58
N PRO A 735 12.60 16.95 -14.31
CA PRO A 735 11.35 17.67 -14.02
C PRO A 735 10.77 17.26 -12.65
N ARG A 736 9.82 18.05 -12.12
CA ARG A 736 9.22 17.84 -10.78
C ARG A 736 8.75 16.39 -10.60
N ARG A 737 9.29 15.71 -9.58
CA ARG A 737 8.79 14.41 -9.11
C ARG A 737 7.39 14.58 -8.58
N ARG A 738 6.50 13.65 -8.92
CA ARG A 738 5.17 13.56 -8.32
C ARG A 738 5.07 12.21 -7.62
N GLU A 739 4.58 12.26 -6.40
CA GLU A 739 4.27 11.11 -5.57
C GLU A 739 2.79 11.20 -5.26
N ASN A 740 2.07 10.09 -5.36
CA ASN A 740 0.67 10.09 -4.99
C ASN A 740 0.33 8.83 -4.22
N ILE A 741 -0.24 9.07 -3.04
CA ILE A 741 -0.83 8.07 -2.16
C ILE A 741 -2.28 8.53 -1.96
N GLY A 742 -3.15 8.26 -2.95
CA GLY A 742 -4.60 8.39 -2.78
C GLY A 742 -5.24 9.76 -2.98
N THR A 743 -4.60 10.73 -3.63
CA THR A 743 -5.27 11.97 -4.07
C THR A 743 -5.60 11.95 -5.57
N SER A 744 -6.54 12.77 -6.03
CA SER A 744 -7.01 12.83 -7.42
C SER A 744 -6.01 13.44 -8.42
N ASP A 745 -4.72 13.51 -8.07
CA ASP A 745 -3.62 13.79 -9.00
C ASP A 745 -3.42 12.55 -9.89
N VAL A 746 -4.42 12.31 -10.74
CA VAL A 746 -4.45 11.23 -11.72
C VAL A 746 -3.24 11.41 -12.62
N PRO A 747 -2.41 10.38 -12.82
CA PRO A 747 -1.28 10.49 -13.72
C PRO A 747 -1.76 10.94 -15.10
N VAL A 748 -1.05 11.93 -15.64
CA VAL A 748 -1.38 12.51 -16.95
C VAL A 748 -1.48 11.37 -17.97
N LYS A 749 -2.55 11.36 -18.77
CA LYS A 749 -2.77 10.38 -19.84
C LYS A 749 -1.47 10.20 -20.65
N GLY A 750 -0.95 8.97 -20.68
CA GLY A 750 0.27 8.62 -21.42
C GLY A 750 1.54 8.38 -20.59
N VAL A 751 1.48 8.39 -19.25
CA VAL A 751 2.59 7.85 -18.44
C VAL A 751 2.75 6.34 -18.71
N GLU A 752 3.96 5.91 -19.05
CA GLU A 752 4.32 4.49 -19.17
C GLU A 752 4.66 3.94 -17.78
N TRP A 753 3.93 2.92 -17.34
CA TRP A 753 3.99 2.39 -15.98
C TRP A 753 4.73 1.05 -15.92
N TYR A 754 5.69 0.94 -15.00
CA TYR A 754 6.51 -0.26 -14.81
C TYR A 754 6.22 -0.91 -13.44
N PRO A 755 5.84 -2.21 -13.40
CA PRO A 755 5.54 -2.93 -12.15
C PRO A 755 6.78 -3.26 -11.34
N HIS A 756 6.76 -2.92 -10.05
CA HIS A 756 7.77 -3.34 -9.07
C HIS A 756 7.14 -3.75 -7.73
N GLU A 757 6.12 -4.62 -7.79
CA GLU A 757 5.27 -4.96 -6.64
C GLU A 757 6.01 -5.59 -5.46
N ALA A 758 7.03 -6.41 -5.73
CA ALA A 758 7.78 -7.13 -4.71
C ALA A 758 8.84 -6.26 -4.00
N ASP A 759 9.36 -5.24 -4.68
CA ASP A 759 10.50 -4.45 -4.20
C ASP A 759 10.08 -3.10 -3.62
N VAL A 760 8.95 -2.56 -4.07
CA VAL A 760 8.46 -1.23 -3.69
C VAL A 760 7.18 -1.41 -2.86
N VAL A 761 7.35 -1.56 -1.55
CA VAL A 761 6.25 -1.70 -0.59
C VAL A 761 6.17 -0.44 0.26
N TYR A 762 5.04 0.25 0.22
CA TYR A 762 4.79 1.44 1.04
C TYR A 762 3.91 1.08 2.22
N ALA A 763 4.29 1.57 3.40
CA ALA A 763 3.53 1.31 4.60
C ALA A 763 3.50 2.53 5.55
N CYS A 764 2.32 2.77 6.11
CA CYS A 764 2.05 3.85 7.04
C CYS A 764 1.60 3.27 8.39
N ILE A 765 2.01 3.90 9.49
CA ILE A 765 1.60 3.57 10.84
C ILE A 765 0.92 4.78 11.48
N GLY A 766 -0.33 4.61 11.94
CA GLY A 766 -0.99 5.57 12.82
C GLY A 766 -0.60 5.34 14.28
N ASP A 767 -0.16 6.38 14.96
CA ASP A 767 0.21 6.33 16.38
C ASP A 767 -1.02 6.71 17.23
N TYR A 768 -1.48 5.81 18.10
CA TYR A 768 -2.70 6.00 18.90
C TYR A 768 -2.39 6.10 20.39
N THR A 769 -2.98 7.11 21.05
CA THR A 769 -2.99 7.27 22.51
C THR A 769 -4.31 6.78 23.09
N TYR A 770 -4.32 6.27 24.31
CA TYR A 770 -5.55 5.89 25.00
C TYR A 770 -5.99 6.99 25.98
N ASP A 771 -7.22 7.46 25.85
CA ASP A 771 -7.86 8.38 26.79
C ASP A 771 -8.67 7.57 27.80
N ALA A 772 -8.10 7.35 28.99
CA ALA A 772 -8.73 6.60 30.06
C ALA A 772 -10.03 7.22 30.59
N LYS A 773 -10.23 8.55 30.43
CA LYS A 773 -11.47 9.20 30.87
C LYS A 773 -12.61 8.93 29.90
N ALA A 774 -12.29 8.87 28.61
CA ALA A 774 -13.25 8.63 27.55
C ALA A 774 -13.34 7.15 27.12
N ASP A 775 -12.53 6.26 27.73
CA ASP A 775 -12.46 4.82 27.42
C ASP A 775 -12.29 4.56 25.91
N ARG A 776 -11.38 5.31 25.26
CA ARG A 776 -11.20 5.25 23.80
C ARG A 776 -9.78 5.57 23.35
N HIS A 777 -9.43 5.10 22.16
CA HIS A 777 -8.17 5.45 21.50
C HIS A 777 -8.31 6.68 20.60
N THR A 778 -7.33 7.56 20.61
CA THR A 778 -7.26 8.76 19.76
C THR A 778 -6.01 8.73 18.89
N LEU A 779 -6.14 9.09 17.61
CA LEU A 779 -4.99 9.20 16.70
C LEU A 779 -4.15 10.42 17.10
N GLY A 780 -2.92 10.17 17.56
CA GLY A 780 -1.97 11.20 17.99
C GLY A 780 -1.03 11.66 16.89
N GLY A 781 -0.75 10.80 15.91
CA GLY A 781 0.17 11.10 14.82
C GLY A 781 0.16 10.03 13.72
N VAL A 782 0.85 10.32 12.63
CA VAL A 782 1.03 9.39 11.52
C VAL A 782 2.49 9.42 11.09
N ARG A 783 3.08 8.25 10.87
CA ARG A 783 4.45 8.10 10.37
C ARG A 783 4.51 7.04 9.26
N THR A 784 5.53 7.12 8.43
CA THR A 784 5.90 6.03 7.52
C THR A 784 6.64 4.94 8.30
N ALA A 785 6.66 3.71 7.78
CA ALA A 785 7.44 2.65 8.40
C ALA A 785 8.92 3.10 8.56
N PRO A 786 9.60 2.84 9.70
CA PRO A 786 10.96 3.31 9.93
C PRO A 786 11.98 2.87 8.87
N ASP A 787 11.75 1.68 8.30
CA ASP A 787 12.58 1.07 7.26
C ASP A 787 12.02 1.31 5.85
N ASP A 788 11.09 2.26 5.68
CA ASP A 788 10.50 2.55 4.38
C ASP A 788 11.56 3.11 3.41
N VAL A 789 12.01 2.24 2.50
CA VAL A 789 12.90 2.56 1.40
C VAL A 789 12.15 2.67 0.07
N SER A 790 10.82 2.57 0.05
CA SER A 790 9.99 2.55 -1.16
C SER A 790 10.30 3.70 -2.08
N ALA A 791 10.42 4.92 -1.54
CA ALA A 791 10.78 6.12 -2.28
C ALA A 791 12.15 6.01 -2.99
N LYS A 792 13.17 5.51 -2.28
CA LYS A 792 14.54 5.38 -2.80
C LYS A 792 14.64 4.25 -3.83
N VAL A 793 13.96 3.14 -3.58
CA VAL A 793 13.91 1.98 -4.50
C VAL A 793 13.13 2.34 -5.76
N ALA A 794 11.99 3.02 -5.63
CA ALA A 794 11.23 3.51 -6.76
C ALA A 794 12.00 4.57 -7.56
N ASP A 795 12.76 5.47 -6.89
CA ASP A 795 13.67 6.39 -7.58
C ASP A 795 14.76 5.68 -8.39
N TYR A 796 15.29 4.58 -7.86
CA TYR A 796 16.30 3.78 -8.56
C TYR A 796 15.74 3.19 -9.86
N TYR A 797 14.55 2.56 -9.81
CA TYR A 797 13.89 2.01 -10.99
C TYR A 797 13.47 3.10 -11.97
N LEU A 798 12.93 4.20 -11.45
CA LEU A 798 12.52 5.34 -12.26
C LEU A 798 13.70 5.93 -13.03
N LEU A 799 14.88 6.05 -12.40
CA LEU A 799 16.09 6.50 -13.07
C LEU A 799 16.54 5.54 -14.17
N GLY A 800 16.43 4.22 -13.94
CA GLY A 800 16.69 3.20 -14.95
C GLY A 800 15.86 3.41 -16.21
N HIS A 801 14.55 3.57 -16.06
CA HIS A 801 13.64 3.80 -17.18
C HIS A 801 13.77 5.19 -17.81
N LEU A 802 14.09 6.22 -17.03
CA LEU A 802 14.38 7.55 -17.58
C LEU A 802 15.59 7.53 -18.53
N LEU A 803 16.65 6.78 -18.18
CA LEU A 803 17.83 6.63 -19.02
C LEU A 803 17.54 5.88 -20.33
N GLU A 804 16.50 5.04 -20.38
CA GLU A 804 16.07 4.36 -21.62
C GLU A 804 15.46 5.33 -22.64
N HIS A 805 15.01 6.51 -22.19
CA HIS A 805 14.43 7.54 -23.04
C HIS A 805 15.34 8.77 -23.23
N GLU A 806 16.56 8.75 -22.69
CA GLU A 806 17.55 9.81 -22.96
C GLU A 806 17.89 9.80 -24.45
N LEU A 807 17.84 10.96 -25.11
CA LEU A 807 18.28 11.09 -26.50
C LEU A 807 19.79 10.87 -26.54
N ILE A 808 20.22 9.79 -27.18
CA ILE A 808 21.64 9.49 -27.36
C ILE A 808 22.00 9.79 -28.81
N ASP A 809 23.08 10.54 -29.01
CA ASP A 809 23.66 10.74 -30.33
C ASP A 809 23.99 9.39 -30.95
N ALA A 810 23.32 9.07 -32.06
CA ALA A 810 23.61 7.92 -32.88
C ALA A 810 24.52 8.34 -34.03
N GLN A 811 25.53 7.53 -34.32
CA GLN A 811 26.44 7.83 -35.41
C GLN A 811 26.78 6.54 -36.15
N THR A 812 26.64 6.53 -37.46
CA THR A 812 27.07 5.43 -38.32
C THR A 812 28.21 5.92 -39.20
N ALA A 813 29.38 5.30 -39.10
CA ALA A 813 30.52 5.60 -39.95
C ALA A 813 30.87 4.42 -40.87
N ARG A 814 31.22 4.73 -42.11
CA ARG A 814 31.76 3.79 -43.10
C ARG A 814 33.22 4.15 -43.36
N TYR A 815 34.08 3.13 -43.35
CA TYR A 815 35.53 3.25 -43.53
C TYR A 815 35.98 2.42 -44.72
N ARG A 816 36.90 2.95 -45.53
CA ARG A 816 37.67 2.22 -46.54
C ARG A 816 38.72 1.38 -45.84
N GLY A 817 38.87 0.12 -46.25
CA GLY A 817 39.74 -0.86 -45.61
C GLY A 817 39.10 -1.55 -44.41
N GLN A 818 39.83 -2.48 -43.81
CA GLN A 818 39.42 -3.16 -42.59
C GLN A 818 39.83 -2.32 -41.37
N GLU A 819 38.88 -1.59 -40.79
CA GLU A 819 39.03 -1.00 -39.46
C GLU A 819 38.59 -1.99 -38.36
N LEU A 820 39.45 -2.19 -37.37
CA LEU A 820 39.23 -3.11 -36.24
C LEU A 820 38.62 -2.34 -35.06
N ILE A 821 37.32 -2.04 -35.15
CA ILE A 821 36.59 -1.28 -34.14
C ILE A 821 36.02 -2.24 -33.08
N PRO A 822 36.44 -2.15 -31.81
CA PRO A 822 35.93 -3.02 -30.76
C PRO A 822 34.51 -2.61 -30.35
N LEU A 823 33.65 -3.61 -30.09
CA LEU A 823 32.41 -3.41 -29.35
C LEU A 823 32.74 -3.18 -27.88
N ASP A 824 32.32 -2.05 -27.32
CA ASP A 824 32.74 -1.56 -26.00
C ASP A 824 31.62 -0.91 -25.16
N GLY A 825 30.37 -0.98 -25.61
CA GLY A 825 29.17 -0.43 -24.95
C GLY A 825 28.56 0.76 -25.69
N ALA A 826 29.39 1.60 -26.32
CA ALA A 826 28.97 2.70 -27.17
C ALA A 826 28.75 2.23 -28.62
N ILE A 827 29.66 1.40 -29.13
CA ILE A 827 29.49 0.79 -30.46
C ILE A 827 28.51 -0.38 -30.34
N GLN A 828 27.41 -0.34 -31.10
CA GLN A 828 26.31 -1.30 -31.04
C GLN A 828 26.34 -2.33 -32.16
N HIS A 829 26.81 -1.94 -33.34
CA HIS A 829 26.86 -2.81 -34.51
C HIS A 829 28.12 -2.51 -35.31
N VAL A 830 28.87 -3.56 -35.66
CA VAL A 830 29.99 -3.46 -36.61
C VAL A 830 29.81 -4.52 -37.68
N SER A 831 30.01 -4.12 -38.94
CA SER A 831 30.04 -5.04 -40.06
C SER A 831 31.25 -4.83 -40.97
N TRP A 832 31.79 -5.91 -41.51
CA TRP A 832 32.87 -5.91 -42.50
C TRP A 832 32.39 -6.58 -43.78
N SER A 833 32.63 -5.99 -44.96
CA SER A 833 32.18 -6.53 -46.25
C SER A 833 33.30 -6.63 -47.33
N LEU A 834 33.28 -7.70 -48.13
CA LEU A 834 34.11 -8.06 -49.30
C LEU A 834 33.23 -8.79 -50.36
N PRO A 835 33.56 -8.88 -51.68
CA PRO A 835 34.71 -8.31 -52.39
C PRO A 835 34.35 -6.92 -52.93
N GLY A 836 35.36 -6.23 -53.48
CA GLY A 836 35.25 -4.85 -53.95
C GLY A 836 36.10 -3.94 -53.08
N GLU A 837 35.58 -2.77 -52.71
CA GLU A 837 36.19 -1.95 -51.67
C GLU A 837 35.97 -2.64 -50.32
N VAL A 838 37.04 -2.99 -49.62
CA VAL A 838 36.93 -3.48 -48.24
C VAL A 838 36.29 -2.35 -47.43
N VAL A 839 35.15 -2.61 -46.80
CA VAL A 839 34.45 -1.59 -46.00
C VAL A 839 34.16 -2.10 -44.61
N THR A 840 34.56 -1.33 -43.61
CA THR A 840 34.02 -1.44 -42.24
C THR A 840 32.89 -0.44 -42.08
N THR A 841 31.72 -0.90 -41.62
CA THR A 841 30.64 -0.02 -41.15
C THR A 841 30.48 -0.22 -39.66
N ALA A 842 30.50 0.85 -38.88
CA ALA A 842 30.32 0.79 -37.44
C ALA A 842 29.30 1.85 -36.99
N SER A 843 28.40 1.43 -36.12
CA SER A 843 27.34 2.26 -35.56
C SER A 843 27.50 2.41 -34.06
N ARG A 844 27.57 3.65 -33.61
CA ARG A 844 27.52 4.08 -32.22
C ARG A 844 26.06 4.34 -31.85
N ASN A 845 25.63 3.78 -30.72
CA ASN A 845 24.29 3.90 -30.14
C ASN A 845 23.12 3.56 -31.08
N SER A 846 23.39 2.91 -32.22
CA SER A 846 22.41 2.54 -33.24
C SER A 846 22.84 1.28 -33.98
N SER A 847 21.93 0.70 -34.77
CA SER A 847 22.24 -0.41 -35.69
C SER A 847 22.12 0.05 -37.13
N HIS A 848 23.12 -0.25 -37.96
CA HIS A 848 23.05 0.01 -39.41
C HIS A 848 22.39 -1.18 -40.13
N GLY A 849 21.08 -1.10 -40.32
CA GLY A 849 20.27 -1.98 -41.17
C GLY A 849 19.22 -1.16 -41.93
N ALA A 850 18.65 -1.68 -43.02
CA ALA A 850 17.70 -0.92 -43.85
C ALA A 850 16.35 -0.61 -43.15
N ASN A 851 16.05 -1.33 -42.06
CA ASN A 851 14.88 -1.08 -41.21
C ASN A 851 15.16 -1.59 -39.79
N PRO A 852 16.12 -0.98 -39.06
CA PRO A 852 16.45 -1.45 -37.73
C PRO A 852 15.30 -1.02 -36.83
N LEU A 853 14.57 -1.99 -36.27
CA LEU A 853 13.76 -1.72 -35.08
C LEU A 853 14.70 -1.05 -34.06
N THR A 854 14.29 0.11 -33.53
CA THR A 854 15.08 0.80 -32.52
C THR A 854 15.33 -0.16 -31.36
N TYR A 855 16.41 0.05 -30.62
CA TYR A 855 16.76 -0.89 -29.56
C TYR A 855 15.61 -1.16 -28.57
N PRO A 856 14.82 -0.14 -28.13
CA PRO A 856 13.63 -0.36 -27.31
C PRO A 856 12.52 -1.15 -28.03
N GLN A 857 12.34 -0.95 -29.34
CA GLN A 857 11.39 -1.74 -30.13
C GLN A 857 11.83 -3.21 -30.25
N ARG A 858 13.13 -3.48 -30.40
CA ARG A 858 13.67 -4.85 -30.37
C ARG A 858 13.48 -5.50 -29.00
N ARG A 859 13.77 -4.78 -27.92
CA ARG A 859 13.53 -5.25 -26.55
C ARG A 859 12.06 -5.51 -26.27
N ARG A 860 11.16 -4.65 -26.73
CA ARG A 860 9.71 -4.91 -26.68
C ARG A 860 9.34 -6.14 -27.50
N ALA A 861 9.90 -6.32 -28.70
CA ALA A 861 9.67 -7.51 -29.52
C ALA A 861 10.26 -8.80 -28.92
N GLU A 862 11.37 -8.72 -28.18
CA GLU A 862 12.01 -9.83 -27.48
C GLU A 862 11.33 -10.17 -26.14
N ASN A 863 10.79 -9.16 -25.45
CA ASN A 863 10.09 -9.29 -24.15
C ASN A 863 8.58 -9.49 -24.31
N LEU A 864 8.02 -9.28 -25.50
CA LEU A 864 6.65 -9.68 -25.81
C LEU A 864 6.57 -11.20 -25.63
N ASP A 865 5.74 -11.64 -24.69
CA ASP A 865 5.45 -13.05 -24.51
C ASP A 865 5.09 -13.68 -25.85
N ALA A 866 5.59 -14.90 -26.09
CA ALA A 866 5.24 -15.63 -27.29
C ALA A 866 3.72 -15.72 -27.37
N ASP A 867 3.14 -15.08 -28.41
CA ASP A 867 1.70 -15.05 -28.65
C ASP A 867 1.11 -16.45 -28.38
N PRO A 868 0.30 -16.60 -27.31
CA PRO A 868 -0.16 -17.91 -26.87
C PRO A 868 -1.02 -18.59 -27.94
N GLU A 869 -1.71 -17.82 -28.78
CA GLU A 869 -2.48 -18.33 -29.92
C GLU A 869 -1.56 -18.84 -31.02
N ARG A 870 -0.48 -18.11 -31.33
CA ARG A 870 0.51 -18.53 -32.34
C ARG A 870 1.35 -19.72 -31.87
N ALA A 871 1.64 -19.82 -30.56
CA ALA A 871 2.26 -20.98 -29.95
C ALA A 871 1.32 -22.20 -29.94
N ALA A 872 0.02 -22.01 -29.73
CA ALA A 872 -0.99 -23.06 -29.89
C ALA A 872 -1.09 -23.51 -31.37
N PHE A 873 -1.14 -22.57 -32.31
CA PHE A 873 -1.17 -22.87 -33.75
C PHE A 873 0.06 -23.67 -34.21
N ASN A 874 1.26 -23.29 -33.78
CA ASN A 874 2.50 -24.02 -34.08
C ASN A 874 2.50 -25.45 -33.50
N ARG A 875 1.89 -25.66 -32.33
CA ARG A 875 1.70 -27.01 -31.74
C ARG A 875 0.74 -27.85 -32.57
N VAL A 876 -0.38 -27.27 -33.02
CA VAL A 876 -1.35 -27.95 -33.90
C VAL A 876 -0.72 -28.28 -35.26
N SER A 877 0.04 -27.35 -35.85
CA SER A 877 0.74 -27.58 -37.12
C SER A 877 1.75 -28.73 -37.01
N ARG A 878 2.57 -28.76 -35.95
CA ARG A 878 3.52 -29.88 -35.72
C ARG A 878 2.83 -31.21 -35.46
N ALA A 879 1.66 -31.21 -34.81
CA ALA A 879 0.87 -32.42 -34.62
C ALA A 879 0.28 -32.93 -35.95
N ALA A 880 -0.18 -32.02 -36.83
CA ALA A 880 -0.64 -32.36 -38.17
C ALA A 880 0.49 -32.93 -39.04
N ASP A 881 1.68 -32.34 -38.98
CA ASP A 881 2.87 -32.85 -39.69
C ASP A 881 3.28 -34.24 -39.17
N GLY A 882 3.19 -34.47 -37.86
CA GLY A 882 3.41 -35.78 -37.25
C GLY A 882 2.40 -36.83 -37.73
N LEU A 883 1.13 -36.46 -37.85
CA LEU A 883 0.06 -37.33 -38.34
C LEU A 883 0.26 -37.70 -39.82
N LEU A 884 0.59 -36.72 -40.66
CA LEU A 884 0.87 -36.92 -42.08
C LEU A 884 2.09 -37.83 -42.30
N ASN A 885 3.15 -37.65 -41.53
CA ASN A 885 4.32 -38.53 -41.55
C ASN A 885 4.00 -39.95 -41.08
N GLY A 886 3.13 -40.10 -40.08
CA GLY A 886 2.63 -41.40 -39.62
C GLY A 886 1.81 -42.14 -40.70
N ILE A 887 0.93 -41.42 -41.41
CA ILE A 887 0.14 -41.98 -42.52
C ILE A 887 1.05 -42.40 -43.68
N ALA A 888 2.07 -41.59 -44.02
CA ALA A 888 3.06 -41.95 -45.04
C ALA A 888 3.85 -43.21 -44.66
N ALA A 889 4.27 -43.34 -43.39
CA ALA A 889 4.96 -44.53 -42.89
C ALA A 889 4.05 -45.77 -42.93
N ALA A 890 2.79 -45.64 -42.54
CA ALA A 890 1.80 -46.71 -42.61
C ALA A 890 1.52 -47.15 -44.05
N GLY A 891 1.37 -46.19 -44.98
CA GLY A 891 1.23 -46.48 -46.41
C GLY A 891 2.44 -47.23 -46.98
N THR A 892 3.64 -46.87 -46.56
CA THR A 892 4.88 -47.57 -46.94
C THR A 892 4.93 -49.00 -46.39
N TYR A 893 4.42 -49.23 -45.18
CA TYR A 893 4.32 -50.56 -44.57
C TYR A 893 3.29 -51.45 -45.27
N VAL A 894 2.12 -50.90 -45.61
CA VAL A 894 1.08 -51.60 -46.37
C VAL A 894 1.56 -51.94 -47.78
N ALA A 895 2.26 -51.03 -48.45
CA ALA A 895 2.87 -51.29 -49.77
C ALA A 895 3.91 -52.42 -49.72
N ARG A 896 4.70 -52.53 -48.65
CA ARG A 896 5.62 -53.67 -48.44
C ARG A 896 4.87 -54.98 -48.20
N LEU A 897 3.77 -54.96 -47.44
CA LEU A 897 2.93 -56.14 -47.18
C LEU A 897 2.24 -56.66 -48.44
N ILE A 898 1.81 -55.75 -49.33
CA ILE A 898 1.19 -56.11 -50.62
C ILE A 898 2.24 -56.67 -51.59
N ASN A 899 3.44 -56.09 -51.63
CA ASN A 899 4.51 -56.58 -52.50
C ASN A 899 5.20 -57.86 -52.00
N GLY A 900 5.13 -58.17 -50.70
CA GLY A 900 5.64 -59.42 -50.12
C GLY A 900 4.73 -60.64 -50.29
N ARG A 901 3.57 -60.50 -50.94
CA ARG A 901 2.60 -61.58 -51.23
C ARG A 901 2.40 -61.84 -52.73
N ARG A 902 3.26 -61.29 -53.59
CA ARG A 902 3.32 -61.63 -55.02
C ARG A 902 4.43 -62.61 -55.31
#